data_AF-A0A318KIU1-F1
#
_entry.id   AF-A0A318KIU1-F1
#
_cell.length_a   1.000
_cell.length_b   1.000
_cell.length_c   1.000
_cell.angle_alpha   90.00
_cell.angle_beta   90.00
_cell.angle_gamma   90.00
#
_symmetry.space_group_name_H-M   'P 1'
#
loop_
_entity.id
_entity.type
_entity.pdbx_description
1 polymer ?
#
loop_
_entity_poly.entity_id
_entity_poly.type
_entity_poly.pdbx_seq_one_letter_code
_entity_poly.pdbx_strand_id
1 'polypeptide(L)'
;MFPPSLQQIALIDATLPDWQALAASLPDGTALKTFTNLAELSQWASVHTGEYSALHLFGHGAAGILQLGSDTLNTAKLGQSDVQAQLRSLGQALTPDGDLLLYGCDVAQGQTGSDFIGTLANLTQADVTASTNLTGMHGDWTLEAVNGVLQASPLAPDWQGDLAMSITPVRMSYPGKAAGEFRNEAAFAALKSDGSVVTWGYAGYGGDSSAVVASLSSGVSQIYSTPCAFAALKSDGSVVTWGDSSKGGDSSAVTASLSSGVSQIYSTNWAFAALKSDGSVVTWGNSSYGGNSSAVASSLSSGVSQIYSAYSAFAALKSDGSVVTWGYSGAGGDSSAVVASLSSGVSQIYSTKGAFAALKSDGSVVTWGNSSYGGDSSAVASSLSSGVSQIYSAHSAFAALKSDGSVVTWGDPVFGGDSSAVTSRLASGVSQIYSTPLAFAALKSDGSVVTWGSNDRGGDSSAVTASLSSGVSQIYSTNWAFAALKSDGSVVTWGDGSGSGISRSGDSSAVAASLSSGVSQIYSASDAFAALKSDGSVVTWGDNSYSGGGGGDSSAVAASLSSGVSQIYSTYGAFAALKSDGSVVTWGGTGGDSSAVATSLASGVVGLANIATDDRYSNSAPTHIALSHSSVAENTATASALTIGSLSSTDPDAGDTFTYSIVGGADQARFQLSGANLQFKAGTTLDYET
;
A
#
# COMPACT_ATOMS: atom_id res chain seq x y z
N MET A 1 -11.87 -52.88 -10.83
CA MET A 1 -11.80 -51.99 -9.67
C MET A 1 -11.67 -50.60 -10.26
N PHE A 2 -12.73 -49.79 -10.19
CA PHE A 2 -12.64 -48.40 -10.66
C PHE A 2 -11.56 -47.68 -9.84
N PRO A 3 -10.73 -46.80 -10.45
CA PRO A 3 -9.82 -45.99 -9.66
C PRO A 3 -10.64 -45.22 -8.61
N PRO A 4 -10.13 -45.06 -7.38
CA PRO A 4 -10.79 -44.20 -6.40
C PRO A 4 -11.03 -42.83 -7.06
N SER A 5 -12.20 -42.24 -6.81
CA SER A 5 -12.51 -40.89 -7.27
C SER A 5 -11.36 -39.96 -6.91
N LEU A 6 -10.82 -39.27 -7.91
CA LEU A 6 -9.76 -38.27 -7.76
C LEU A 6 -10.20 -37.24 -6.71
N GLN A 7 -9.55 -37.25 -5.55
CA GLN A 7 -9.93 -36.42 -4.42
C GLN A 7 -9.42 -35.00 -4.67
N GLN A 8 -10.31 -34.00 -4.60
CA GLN A 8 -9.97 -32.57 -4.77
C GLN A 8 -10.36 -31.84 -3.48
N ILE A 9 -9.65 -30.77 -3.15
CA ILE A 9 -9.90 -29.99 -1.94
C ILE A 9 -9.80 -28.48 -2.21
N ALA A 10 -10.75 -27.73 -1.65
CA ALA A 10 -10.69 -26.29 -1.52
C ALA A 10 -9.88 -25.93 -0.26
N LEU A 11 -8.81 -25.17 -0.47
CA LEU A 11 -7.98 -24.57 0.55
C LEU A 11 -8.36 -23.09 0.61
N ILE A 12 -9.07 -22.67 1.65
CA ILE A 12 -9.58 -21.30 1.77
C ILE A 12 -8.79 -20.53 2.83
N ASP A 13 -8.22 -19.40 2.43
CA ASP A 13 -7.66 -18.42 3.35
C ASP A 13 -8.78 -17.85 4.24
N ALA A 14 -8.71 -18.13 5.55
CA ALA A 14 -9.70 -17.69 6.53
C ALA A 14 -9.62 -16.19 6.85
N THR A 15 -8.65 -15.46 6.27
CA THR A 15 -8.57 -14.00 6.32
C THR A 15 -9.35 -13.32 5.20
N LEU A 16 -9.82 -14.07 4.19
CA LEU A 16 -10.74 -13.53 3.20
C LEU A 16 -12.05 -13.06 3.87
N PRO A 17 -12.56 -11.87 3.51
CA PRO A 17 -13.89 -11.43 3.96
C PRO A 17 -14.96 -12.44 3.55
N ASP A 18 -15.91 -12.76 4.44
CA ASP A 18 -17.03 -13.67 4.14
C ASP A 18 -16.61 -15.03 3.53
N TRP A 19 -15.44 -15.56 3.92
CA TRP A 19 -14.96 -16.86 3.42
C TRP A 19 -15.93 -18.01 3.71
N GLN A 20 -16.80 -17.89 4.74
CA GLN A 20 -17.83 -18.88 5.03
C GLN A 20 -18.90 -18.93 3.93
N ALA A 21 -19.20 -17.79 3.29
CA ALA A 21 -20.09 -17.75 2.13
C ALA A 21 -19.41 -18.38 0.90
N LEU A 22 -18.10 -18.15 0.72
CA LEU A 22 -17.32 -18.83 -0.32
C LEU A 22 -17.37 -20.34 -0.13
N ALA A 23 -17.08 -20.81 1.07
CA ALA A 23 -17.15 -22.22 1.45
C ALA A 23 -18.54 -22.84 1.19
N ALA A 24 -19.61 -22.12 1.51
CA ALA A 24 -20.99 -22.58 1.30
C ALA A 24 -21.42 -22.61 -0.17
N SER A 25 -20.72 -21.88 -1.04
CA SER A 25 -21.00 -21.78 -2.47
C SER A 25 -20.16 -22.72 -3.34
N LEU A 26 -19.23 -23.47 -2.74
CA LEU A 26 -18.46 -24.51 -3.44
C LEU A 26 -19.40 -25.62 -3.93
N PRO A 27 -19.06 -26.31 -5.04
CA PRO A 27 -19.84 -27.45 -5.51
C PRO A 27 -20.02 -28.54 -4.45
N ASP A 28 -21.18 -29.20 -4.47
CA ASP A 28 -21.53 -30.26 -3.52
C ASP A 28 -20.47 -31.38 -3.53
N GLY A 29 -19.94 -31.70 -2.35
CA GLY A 29 -18.95 -32.76 -2.17
C GLY A 29 -17.49 -32.31 -2.31
N THR A 30 -17.21 -31.03 -2.57
CA THR A 30 -15.85 -30.48 -2.48
C THR A 30 -15.35 -30.52 -1.04
N ALA A 31 -14.23 -31.21 -0.78
CA ALA A 31 -13.60 -31.19 0.53
C ALA A 31 -13.06 -29.77 0.84
N LEU A 32 -13.03 -29.38 2.11
CA LEU A 32 -12.63 -28.02 2.51
C LEU A 32 -11.62 -28.05 3.66
N LYS A 33 -10.58 -27.23 3.57
CA LYS A 33 -9.65 -26.90 4.66
C LYS A 33 -9.39 -25.40 4.67
N THR A 34 -9.53 -24.77 5.83
CA THR A 34 -9.16 -23.36 6.02
C THR A 34 -7.75 -23.23 6.58
N PHE A 35 -7.09 -22.11 6.32
CA PHE A 35 -5.77 -21.79 6.86
C PHE A 35 -5.63 -20.28 7.13
N THR A 36 -4.61 -19.89 7.89
CA THR A 36 -4.32 -18.48 8.22
C THR A 36 -2.88 -18.05 7.92
N ASN A 37 -2.03 -18.97 7.45
CA ASN A 37 -0.66 -18.73 7.01
C ASN A 37 -0.13 -19.96 6.25
N LEU A 38 1.01 -19.81 5.57
CA LEU A 38 1.62 -20.88 4.77
C LEU A 38 2.19 -22.01 5.64
N ALA A 39 2.66 -21.71 6.85
CA ALA A 39 3.18 -22.72 7.76
C ALA A 39 2.09 -23.71 8.19
N GLU A 40 0.88 -23.22 8.50
CA GLU A 40 -0.29 -24.04 8.80
C GLU A 40 -0.65 -24.93 7.61
N LEU A 41 -0.64 -24.36 6.40
CA LEU A 41 -0.95 -25.09 5.18
C LEU A 41 0.09 -26.18 4.88
N SER A 42 1.39 -25.87 5.06
CA SER A 42 2.47 -26.86 4.94
C SER A 42 2.35 -27.98 5.97
N GLN A 43 2.02 -27.66 7.22
CA GLN A 43 1.84 -28.66 8.27
C GLN A 43 0.67 -29.59 7.93
N TRP A 44 -0.44 -29.04 7.44
CA TRP A 44 -1.55 -29.84 6.93
C TRP A 44 -1.09 -30.73 5.77
N ALA A 45 -0.39 -30.19 4.77
CA ALA A 45 0.05 -30.94 3.60
C ALA A 45 1.01 -32.09 3.95
N SER A 46 1.84 -31.93 4.98
CA SER A 46 2.83 -32.93 5.42
C SER A 46 2.25 -34.27 5.86
N VAL A 47 0.94 -34.32 6.17
CA VAL A 47 0.24 -35.55 6.57
C VAL A 47 -0.76 -36.06 5.52
N HIS A 48 -0.80 -35.46 4.33
CA HIS A 48 -1.71 -35.84 3.23
C HIS A 48 -0.97 -36.16 1.92
N THR A 49 0.19 -36.82 2.01
CA THR A 49 1.08 -37.06 0.86
C THR A 49 0.41 -37.91 -0.24
N GLY A 50 0.34 -37.38 -1.46
CA GLY A 50 -0.20 -38.08 -2.63
C GLY A 50 -1.71 -38.33 -2.59
N GLU A 51 -2.45 -37.60 -1.76
CA GLU A 51 -3.89 -37.82 -1.57
C GLU A 51 -4.76 -37.06 -2.57
N TYR A 52 -4.32 -35.89 -3.04
CA TYR A 52 -5.15 -34.98 -3.82
C TYR A 52 -4.74 -34.90 -5.29
N SER A 53 -5.73 -34.96 -6.16
CA SER A 53 -5.59 -34.72 -7.60
C SER A 53 -5.65 -33.25 -7.99
N ALA A 54 -6.23 -32.42 -7.12
CA ALA A 54 -6.23 -30.97 -7.30
C ALA A 54 -6.31 -30.25 -5.95
N LEU A 55 -5.51 -29.21 -5.79
CA LEU A 55 -5.61 -28.24 -4.70
C LEU A 55 -6.17 -26.93 -5.27
N HIS A 56 -7.35 -26.52 -4.79
CA HIS A 56 -7.97 -25.25 -5.16
C HIS A 56 -7.68 -24.22 -4.08
N LEU A 57 -6.68 -23.37 -4.28
CA LEU A 57 -6.17 -22.44 -3.28
C LEU A 57 -6.77 -21.05 -3.47
N PHE A 58 -7.62 -20.63 -2.54
CA PHE A 58 -8.29 -19.33 -2.54
C PHE A 58 -7.58 -18.36 -1.60
N GLY A 59 -7.16 -17.22 -2.12
CA GLY A 59 -6.50 -16.14 -1.40
C GLY A 59 -6.61 -14.82 -2.17
N HIS A 60 -5.94 -13.78 -1.68
CA HIS A 60 -5.88 -12.51 -2.42
C HIS A 60 -4.72 -12.51 -3.42
N GLY A 61 -4.89 -11.95 -4.62
CA GLY A 61 -3.87 -11.94 -5.68
C GLY A 61 -3.54 -10.56 -6.28
N ALA A 62 -2.32 -10.39 -6.76
CA ALA A 62 -1.90 -9.34 -7.72
C ALA A 62 -0.84 -9.91 -8.67
N ALA A 63 -0.42 -9.14 -9.68
CA ALA A 63 0.63 -9.56 -10.63
C ALA A 63 1.88 -10.12 -9.93
N GLY A 64 2.06 -11.44 -9.98
CA GLY A 64 3.16 -12.17 -9.35
C GLY A 64 3.13 -12.24 -7.81
N ILE A 65 1.96 -12.02 -7.21
CA ILE A 65 1.77 -12.04 -5.76
C ILE A 65 0.53 -12.86 -5.40
N LEU A 66 0.65 -13.70 -4.38
CA LEU A 66 -0.46 -14.42 -3.75
C LEU A 66 -0.38 -14.27 -2.23
N GLN A 67 -1.38 -13.64 -1.62
CA GLN A 67 -1.53 -13.53 -0.17
C GLN A 67 -2.23 -14.79 0.37
N LEU A 68 -1.60 -15.41 1.37
CA LEU A 68 -2.07 -16.61 2.07
C LEU A 68 -2.08 -16.33 3.57
N GLY A 69 -3.17 -15.74 4.06
CA GLY A 69 -3.36 -15.36 5.44
C GLY A 69 -2.40 -14.24 5.84
N SER A 70 -1.53 -14.47 6.83
CA SER A 70 -0.49 -13.51 7.20
C SER A 70 0.73 -13.49 6.26
N ASP A 71 0.87 -14.47 5.36
CA ASP A 71 2.03 -14.60 4.48
C ASP A 71 1.75 -14.07 3.08
N THR A 72 2.69 -13.30 2.53
CA THR A 72 2.67 -12.87 1.12
C THR A 72 3.65 -13.72 0.32
N LEU A 73 3.17 -14.49 -0.64
CA LEU A 73 4.02 -15.15 -1.62
C LEU A 73 4.27 -14.22 -2.80
N ASN A 74 5.54 -14.02 -3.13
CA ASN A 74 6.02 -13.33 -4.32
C ASN A 74 7.38 -13.94 -4.71
N THR A 75 7.96 -13.55 -5.84
CA THR A 75 9.23 -14.12 -6.33
C THR A 75 10.36 -14.07 -5.27
N ALA A 76 10.43 -13.01 -4.45
CA ALA A 76 11.42 -12.91 -3.37
C ALA A 76 11.18 -13.93 -2.25
N LYS A 77 9.93 -14.11 -1.82
CA LYS A 77 9.56 -15.13 -0.82
C LYS A 77 9.73 -16.56 -1.33
N LEU A 78 9.45 -16.82 -2.61
CA LEU A 78 9.72 -18.12 -3.25
C LEU A 78 11.22 -18.49 -3.27
N GLY A 79 12.11 -17.50 -3.15
CA GLY A 79 13.56 -17.71 -3.01
C GLY A 79 14.02 -18.20 -1.63
N GLN A 80 13.19 -18.09 -0.59
CA GLN A 80 13.58 -18.41 0.79
C GLN A 80 13.49 -19.92 1.07
N SER A 81 14.52 -20.51 1.68
CA SER A 81 14.64 -21.96 1.83
C SER A 81 13.54 -22.60 2.69
N ASP A 82 13.06 -21.89 3.69
CA ASP A 82 11.94 -22.28 4.56
C ASP A 82 10.61 -22.29 3.77
N VAL A 83 10.35 -21.22 3.01
CA VAL A 83 9.18 -21.12 2.12
C VAL A 83 9.22 -22.19 1.03
N GLN A 84 10.38 -22.44 0.43
CA GLN A 84 10.54 -23.52 -0.54
C GLN A 84 10.28 -24.90 0.07
N ALA A 85 10.71 -25.14 1.32
CA ALA A 85 10.41 -26.40 2.01
C ALA A 85 8.90 -26.55 2.27
N GLN A 86 8.23 -25.46 2.65
CA GLN A 86 6.78 -25.43 2.84
C GLN A 86 6.02 -25.69 1.54
N LEU A 87 6.44 -25.07 0.43
CA LEU A 87 5.83 -25.27 -0.89
C LEU A 87 6.09 -26.65 -1.46
N ARG A 88 7.28 -27.24 -1.23
CA ARG A 88 7.53 -28.66 -1.56
C ARG A 88 6.61 -29.57 -0.77
N SER A 89 6.39 -29.28 0.52
CA SER A 89 5.43 -30.04 1.34
C SER A 89 4.00 -29.90 0.81
N LEU A 90 3.61 -28.72 0.33
CA LEU A 90 2.31 -28.50 -0.30
C LEU A 90 2.16 -29.31 -1.59
N GLY A 91 3.19 -29.30 -2.44
CA GLY A 91 3.25 -30.12 -3.65
C GLY A 91 3.20 -31.63 -3.38
N GLN A 92 3.81 -32.09 -2.28
CA GLN A 92 3.74 -33.50 -1.89
C GLN A 92 2.33 -33.98 -1.53
N ALA A 93 1.39 -33.08 -1.20
CA ALA A 93 0.00 -33.47 -0.99
C ALA A 93 -0.71 -33.86 -2.30
N LEU A 94 -0.16 -33.43 -3.45
CA LEU A 94 -0.67 -33.77 -4.76
C LEU A 94 -0.20 -35.15 -5.22
N THR A 95 -1.03 -35.82 -6.01
CA THR A 95 -0.64 -36.97 -6.83
C THR A 95 0.39 -36.54 -7.89
N PRO A 96 1.14 -37.47 -8.52
CA PRO A 96 2.14 -37.12 -9.54
C PRO A 96 1.62 -36.28 -10.72
N ASP A 97 0.34 -36.44 -11.08
CA ASP A 97 -0.35 -35.67 -12.13
C ASP A 97 -1.36 -34.67 -11.52
N GLY A 98 -1.09 -34.19 -10.30
CA GLY A 98 -2.01 -33.34 -9.57
C GLY A 98 -1.82 -31.85 -9.86
N ASP A 99 -2.93 -31.10 -9.88
CA ASP A 99 -2.96 -29.68 -10.24
C ASP A 99 -3.02 -28.74 -9.03
N LEU A 100 -2.37 -27.58 -9.14
CA LEU A 100 -2.52 -26.47 -8.21
C LEU A 100 -3.23 -25.30 -8.90
N LEU A 101 -4.47 -25.03 -8.49
CA LEU A 101 -5.30 -23.96 -9.03
C LEU A 101 -5.31 -22.79 -8.05
N LEU A 102 -4.80 -21.64 -8.48
CA LEU A 102 -4.67 -20.44 -7.66
C LEU A 102 -5.79 -19.45 -7.99
N TYR A 103 -6.68 -19.23 -7.03
CA TYR A 103 -7.78 -18.28 -7.10
C TYR A 103 -7.37 -17.02 -6.35
N GLY A 104 -6.92 -16.03 -7.12
CA GLY A 104 -6.51 -14.70 -6.69
C GLY A 104 -6.48 -13.80 -7.93
N CYS A 105 -6.94 -12.55 -7.81
CA CYS A 105 -6.96 -11.66 -8.98
C CYS A 105 -5.55 -11.41 -9.51
N ASP A 106 -5.40 -11.34 -10.83
CA ASP A 106 -4.20 -10.91 -11.52
C ASP A 106 -2.92 -11.70 -11.17
N VAL A 107 -2.98 -12.84 -10.48
CA VAL A 107 -1.80 -13.58 -9.99
C VAL A 107 -0.81 -13.87 -11.12
N ALA A 108 -1.33 -14.24 -12.29
CA ALA A 108 -0.55 -14.51 -13.49
C ALA A 108 -0.51 -13.35 -14.49
N GLN A 109 -0.93 -12.15 -14.10
CA GLN A 109 -0.92 -10.98 -15.00
C GLN A 109 0.51 -10.59 -15.40
N GLY A 110 0.71 -10.44 -16.71
CA GLY A 110 1.98 -9.99 -17.29
C GLY A 110 3.14 -10.96 -17.09
N GLN A 111 4.35 -10.51 -17.44
CA GLN A 111 5.56 -11.34 -17.33
C GLN A 111 5.84 -11.75 -15.88
N THR A 112 5.67 -10.82 -14.93
CA THR A 112 5.87 -11.06 -13.50
C THR A 112 4.97 -12.19 -12.99
N GLY A 113 3.69 -12.19 -13.37
CA GLY A 113 2.76 -13.26 -13.02
C GLY A 113 3.11 -14.60 -13.67
N SER A 114 3.52 -14.59 -14.94
CA SER A 114 3.99 -15.79 -15.64
C SER A 114 5.23 -16.43 -14.98
N ASP A 115 6.20 -15.61 -14.57
CA ASP A 115 7.42 -16.08 -13.90
C ASP A 115 7.12 -16.61 -12.48
N PHE A 116 6.18 -15.96 -11.78
CA PHE A 116 5.71 -16.38 -10.47
C PHE A 116 5.05 -17.77 -10.51
N ILE A 117 4.08 -17.99 -11.41
CA ILE A 117 3.43 -19.31 -11.51
C ILE A 117 4.40 -20.39 -12.01
N GLY A 118 5.37 -20.05 -12.85
CA GLY A 118 6.42 -20.99 -13.27
C GLY A 118 7.38 -21.38 -12.15
N THR A 119 7.71 -20.43 -11.26
CA THR A 119 8.52 -20.73 -10.07
C THR A 119 7.76 -21.60 -9.08
N LEU A 120 6.48 -21.32 -8.87
CA LEU A 120 5.60 -22.16 -8.06
C LEU A 120 5.51 -23.58 -8.59
N ALA A 121 5.27 -23.76 -9.89
CA ALA A 121 5.22 -25.08 -10.54
C ALA A 121 6.51 -25.88 -10.30
N ASN A 122 7.67 -25.23 -10.41
CA ASN A 122 8.96 -25.86 -10.12
C ASN A 122 9.15 -26.22 -8.65
N LEU A 123 8.63 -25.44 -7.70
CA LEU A 123 8.77 -25.72 -6.27
C LEU A 123 7.80 -26.80 -5.78
N THR A 124 6.57 -26.78 -6.28
CA THR A 124 5.54 -27.76 -5.92
C THR A 124 5.63 -29.04 -6.74
N GLN A 125 6.34 -29.02 -7.89
CA GLN A 125 6.36 -30.10 -8.88
C GLN A 125 4.95 -30.45 -9.38
N ALA A 126 4.10 -29.43 -9.51
CA ALA A 126 2.71 -29.54 -9.96
C ALA A 126 2.47 -28.64 -11.17
N ASP A 127 1.46 -28.98 -11.95
CA ASP A 127 0.91 -28.09 -12.97
C ASP A 127 0.14 -26.97 -12.26
N VAL A 128 0.41 -25.71 -12.64
CA VAL A 128 -0.13 -24.52 -11.95
C VAL A 128 -0.96 -23.69 -12.90
N THR A 129 -2.12 -23.25 -12.44
CA THR A 129 -2.94 -22.27 -13.16
C THR A 129 -3.42 -21.15 -12.24
N ALA A 130 -3.53 -19.95 -12.78
CA ALA A 130 -4.01 -18.78 -12.08
C ALA A 130 -4.65 -17.77 -13.05
N SER A 131 -5.34 -16.77 -12.50
CA SER A 131 -5.99 -15.74 -13.32
C SER A 131 -5.01 -14.65 -13.75
N THR A 132 -5.27 -14.07 -14.93
CA THR A 132 -4.57 -12.90 -15.49
C THR A 132 -5.36 -11.59 -15.33
N ASN A 133 -6.57 -11.67 -14.75
CA ASN A 133 -7.51 -10.57 -14.55
C ASN A 133 -8.19 -10.70 -13.16
N LEU A 134 -9.26 -9.94 -12.90
CA LEU A 134 -10.03 -10.05 -11.67
C LEU A 134 -10.71 -11.42 -11.55
N THR A 135 -10.55 -12.10 -10.41
CA THR A 135 -11.21 -13.37 -10.07
C THR A 135 -12.32 -13.16 -9.03
N GLY A 136 -13.54 -13.58 -9.35
CA GLY A 136 -14.72 -13.41 -8.48
C GLY A 136 -15.76 -12.42 -9.03
N MET A 137 -16.48 -11.72 -8.16
CA MET A 137 -17.69 -10.97 -8.54
C MET A 137 -17.48 -9.86 -9.60
N HIS A 138 -16.29 -9.25 -9.63
CA HIS A 138 -15.95 -8.14 -10.51
C HIS A 138 -15.14 -8.56 -11.74
N GLY A 139 -14.90 -9.87 -11.91
CA GLY A 139 -14.30 -10.44 -13.11
C GLY A 139 -14.95 -11.78 -13.43
N ASP A 140 -14.17 -12.84 -13.54
CA ASP A 140 -14.72 -14.18 -13.76
C ASP A 140 -13.96 -15.27 -12.98
N TRP A 141 -14.41 -16.53 -13.08
CA TRP A 141 -13.79 -17.66 -12.37
C TRP A 141 -12.85 -18.48 -13.27
N THR A 142 -12.46 -17.93 -14.41
CA THR A 142 -11.50 -18.54 -15.34
C THR A 142 -10.08 -18.30 -14.84
N LEU A 143 -9.24 -19.32 -14.98
CA LEU A 143 -7.80 -19.21 -14.75
C LEU A 143 -7.12 -19.28 -16.11
N GLU A 144 -6.79 -18.13 -16.70
CA GLU A 144 -6.39 -18.05 -18.11
C GLU A 144 -4.93 -18.42 -18.33
N ALA A 145 -4.09 -18.30 -17.30
CA ALA A 145 -2.69 -18.68 -17.39
C ALA A 145 -2.49 -20.10 -16.87
N VAL A 146 -1.72 -20.87 -17.63
CA VAL A 146 -1.40 -22.27 -17.31
C VAL A 146 0.09 -22.50 -17.50
N ASN A 147 0.72 -23.12 -16.52
CA ASN A 147 2.07 -23.66 -16.58
C ASN A 147 1.99 -25.16 -16.30
N GLY A 148 1.97 -25.98 -17.36
CA GLY A 148 1.71 -27.41 -17.26
C GLY A 148 0.59 -27.90 -18.17
N VAL A 149 0.03 -29.08 -17.88
CA VAL A 149 -1.11 -29.67 -18.60
C VAL A 149 -2.23 -29.98 -17.62
N LEU A 150 -3.22 -29.09 -17.47
CA LEU A 150 -4.31 -29.28 -16.49
C LEU A 150 -5.16 -30.53 -16.73
N GLN A 151 -5.40 -31.29 -15.67
CA GLN A 151 -6.32 -32.42 -15.58
C GLN A 151 -7.61 -32.04 -14.84
N ALA A 152 -7.54 -31.04 -13.95
CA ALA A 152 -8.62 -30.49 -13.16
C ALA A 152 -9.27 -29.27 -13.82
N SER A 153 -10.56 -29.07 -13.50
CA SER A 153 -11.31 -27.90 -13.97
C SER A 153 -11.38 -26.83 -12.88
N PRO A 154 -11.27 -25.54 -13.23
CA PRO A 154 -11.51 -24.46 -12.28
C PRO A 154 -12.90 -24.54 -11.63
N LEU A 155 -12.98 -24.15 -10.35
CA LEU A 155 -14.24 -24.01 -9.63
C LEU A 155 -14.83 -22.63 -9.89
N ALA A 156 -16.16 -22.56 -10.02
CA ALA A 156 -16.91 -21.31 -10.17
C ALA A 156 -17.97 -21.20 -9.06
N PRO A 157 -17.56 -20.96 -7.80
CA PRO A 157 -18.49 -20.78 -6.69
C PRO A 157 -19.37 -19.53 -6.88
N ASP A 158 -20.62 -19.60 -6.45
CA ASP A 158 -21.53 -18.43 -6.40
C ASP A 158 -21.23 -17.58 -5.16
N TRP A 159 -20.06 -16.96 -5.16
CA TRP A 159 -19.56 -16.10 -4.10
C TRP A 159 -19.43 -14.66 -4.57
N GLN A 160 -19.90 -13.73 -3.76
CA GLN A 160 -20.01 -12.30 -4.07
C GLN A 160 -18.87 -11.46 -3.45
N GLY A 161 -17.73 -12.09 -3.16
CA GLY A 161 -16.52 -11.41 -2.67
C GLY A 161 -15.48 -11.17 -3.78
N ASP A 162 -14.40 -10.48 -3.44
CA ASP A 162 -13.29 -10.16 -4.34
C ASP A 162 -11.99 -10.85 -3.86
N LEU A 163 -11.31 -11.54 -4.76
CA LEU A 163 -10.01 -12.18 -4.50
C LEU A 163 -8.83 -11.29 -4.90
N ALA A 164 -9.05 -9.99 -5.12
CA ALA A 164 -7.96 -9.06 -5.37
C ALA A 164 -7.16 -8.87 -4.09
N MET A 165 -5.84 -8.87 -4.19
CA MET A 165 -5.03 -8.13 -3.24
C MET A 165 -5.54 -6.71 -3.33
N SER A 166 -6.38 -6.38 -2.37
CA SER A 166 -6.50 -5.03 -1.94
C SER A 166 -5.11 -4.67 -1.40
N ILE A 167 -4.22 -4.20 -2.28
CA ILE A 167 -3.68 -2.87 -2.01
C ILE A 167 -4.95 -2.05 -1.91
N THR A 168 -5.54 -2.02 -0.73
CA THR A 168 -6.44 -0.94 -0.41
C THR A 168 -5.45 0.20 -0.54
N PRO A 169 -5.49 1.02 -1.62
CA PRO A 169 -4.72 2.26 -1.59
C PRO A 169 -5.14 2.83 -0.25
N VAL A 170 -4.21 3.13 0.67
CA VAL A 170 -4.63 3.41 2.04
C VAL A 170 -5.63 4.55 1.92
N ARG A 171 -6.93 4.22 2.03
CA ARG A 171 -7.93 5.08 1.39
C ARG A 171 -7.86 6.33 2.20
N MET A 172 -7.65 7.47 1.53
CA MET A 172 -7.53 8.73 2.24
C MET A 172 -8.74 8.83 3.15
N SER A 173 -8.51 8.63 4.45
CA SER A 173 -9.57 8.68 5.44
C SER A 173 -10.12 10.09 5.50
N TYR A 174 -9.27 11.05 5.08
CA TYR A 174 -9.56 12.45 4.83
C TYR A 174 -8.43 13.09 3.95
N PRO A 175 -8.65 14.11 3.10
CA PRO A 175 -7.60 14.84 2.37
C PRO A 175 -6.32 15.16 3.17
N GLY A 176 -5.17 14.75 2.64
CA GLY A 176 -3.86 14.90 3.29
C GLY A 176 -3.58 13.90 4.42
N LYS A 177 -4.46 12.89 4.60
CA LYS A 177 -4.36 11.84 5.62
C LYS A 177 -4.81 10.46 5.11
N ALA A 178 -4.07 9.40 5.44
CA ALA A 178 -4.50 8.02 5.21
C ALA A 178 -5.09 7.36 6.47
N ALA A 179 -5.34 6.05 6.48
CA ALA A 179 -5.97 5.34 7.60
C ALA A 179 -5.20 5.49 8.94
N GLY A 180 -3.93 5.90 8.89
CA GLY A 180 -3.08 6.02 10.08
C GLY A 180 -2.15 7.23 10.15
N GLU A 181 -1.90 7.94 9.05
CA GLU A 181 -0.73 8.84 8.94
C GLU A 181 -1.07 10.19 8.32
N PHE A 182 -0.26 11.20 8.66
CA PHE A 182 -0.29 12.55 8.10
C PHE A 182 0.88 12.79 7.15
N ARG A 183 0.60 13.53 6.07
CA ARG A 183 1.63 13.97 5.12
C ARG A 183 2.50 15.04 5.75
N ASN A 184 3.82 14.97 5.54
CA ASN A 184 4.71 16.08 5.90
C ASN A 184 4.37 17.35 5.09
N GLU A 185 4.38 18.51 5.73
CA GLU A 185 3.98 19.77 5.11
C GLU A 185 5.08 20.43 4.28
N ALA A 186 6.36 20.20 4.61
CA ALA A 186 7.46 21.03 4.10
C ALA A 186 8.82 20.33 3.89
N ALA A 187 8.88 19.01 4.09
CA ALA A 187 10.10 18.22 3.95
C ALA A 187 9.80 16.85 3.33
N PHE A 188 10.82 16.26 2.70
CA PHE A 188 10.79 14.90 2.19
C PHE A 188 11.88 14.07 2.85
N ALA A 189 11.63 12.76 2.92
CA ALA A 189 12.58 11.74 3.28
C ALA A 189 12.47 10.60 2.26
N ALA A 190 13.56 10.33 1.56
CA ALA A 190 13.69 9.31 0.53
C ALA A 190 14.44 8.11 1.06
N LEU A 191 13.86 6.93 0.88
CA LEU A 191 14.45 5.63 1.15
C LEU A 191 15.21 5.14 -0.09
N LYS A 192 16.44 4.71 0.11
CA LYS A 192 17.29 4.11 -0.91
C LYS A 192 17.31 2.58 -0.81
N SER A 193 17.71 1.91 -1.90
CA SER A 193 17.79 0.44 -1.95
C SER A 193 18.74 -0.15 -0.89
N ASP A 194 19.83 0.55 -0.58
CA ASP A 194 20.75 0.19 0.50
C ASP A 194 20.17 0.35 1.92
N GLY A 195 18.90 0.73 2.04
CA GLY A 195 18.20 1.00 3.30
C GLY A 195 18.64 2.29 3.98
N SER A 196 19.37 3.18 3.29
CA SER A 196 19.71 4.52 3.79
C SER A 196 18.62 5.53 3.47
N VAL A 197 18.59 6.64 4.23
CA VAL A 197 17.60 7.72 4.05
C VAL A 197 18.27 9.05 3.73
N VAL A 198 17.74 9.74 2.72
CA VAL A 198 18.13 11.10 2.34
C VAL A 198 16.98 12.05 2.63
N THR A 199 17.23 13.17 3.31
CA THR A 199 16.19 14.15 3.66
C THR A 199 16.49 15.52 3.07
N TRP A 200 15.45 16.29 2.75
CA TRP A 200 15.56 17.69 2.33
C TRP A 200 14.27 18.46 2.60
N GLY A 201 14.30 19.77 2.33
CA GLY A 201 13.21 20.69 2.63
C GLY A 201 13.46 21.48 3.91
N TYR A 202 12.40 21.96 4.56
CA TYR A 202 12.55 22.86 5.69
C TYR A 202 13.08 22.13 6.93
N ALA A 203 14.19 22.60 7.50
CA ALA A 203 14.90 21.94 8.61
C ALA A 203 13.99 21.69 9.83
N GLY A 204 13.14 22.67 10.19
CA GLY A 204 12.19 22.53 11.31
C GLY A 204 11.11 21.47 11.10
N TYR A 205 10.93 20.97 9.88
CA TYR A 205 9.93 19.97 9.52
C TYR A 205 10.55 18.59 9.24
N GLY A 206 11.85 18.43 9.53
CA GLY A 206 12.61 17.20 9.33
C GLY A 206 13.43 17.15 8.04
N GLY A 207 13.60 18.27 7.34
CA GLY A 207 14.50 18.35 6.18
C GLY A 207 15.98 18.18 6.53
N ASP A 208 16.36 18.48 7.78
CA ASP A 208 17.69 18.22 8.33
C ASP A 208 17.67 17.00 9.25
N SER A 209 18.35 15.93 8.84
CA SER A 209 18.52 14.68 9.59
C SER A 209 19.96 14.48 10.09
N SER A 210 20.81 15.51 10.04
CA SER A 210 22.24 15.41 10.38
C SER A 210 22.50 14.87 11.79
N ALA A 211 21.61 15.13 12.74
CA ALA A 211 21.69 14.62 14.10
C ALA A 211 21.51 13.09 14.22
N VAL A 212 20.85 12.45 13.25
CA VAL A 212 20.52 11.02 13.25
C VAL A 212 21.05 10.27 12.01
N VAL A 213 21.84 10.93 11.17
CA VAL A 213 22.31 10.40 9.87
C VAL A 213 23.02 9.06 9.99
N ALA A 214 23.78 8.84 11.07
CA ALA A 214 24.45 7.56 11.31
C ALA A 214 23.45 6.40 11.46
N SER A 215 22.33 6.64 12.12
CA SER A 215 21.25 5.67 12.33
C SER A 215 20.40 5.44 11.08
N LEU A 216 20.42 6.39 10.14
CA LEU A 216 19.73 6.37 8.86
C LEU A 216 20.62 5.91 7.69
N SER A 217 21.82 5.40 7.96
CA SER A 217 22.78 5.00 6.93
C SER A 217 22.51 3.62 6.32
N SER A 218 21.64 2.81 6.93
CA SER A 218 21.24 1.48 6.45
C SER A 218 20.08 0.90 7.28
N GLY A 219 19.41 -0.10 6.71
CA GLY A 219 18.43 -0.94 7.41
C GLY A 219 17.09 -0.27 7.70
N VAL A 220 16.82 0.92 7.15
CA VAL A 220 15.47 1.49 7.14
C VAL A 220 14.64 0.73 6.11
N SER A 221 13.41 0.36 6.49
CA SER A 221 12.46 -0.34 5.61
C SER A 221 11.24 0.52 5.27
N GLN A 222 10.88 1.47 6.15
CA GLN A 222 9.72 2.36 5.97
C GLN A 222 9.95 3.72 6.62
N ILE A 223 9.30 4.76 6.09
CA ILE A 223 9.36 6.12 6.61
C ILE A 223 7.94 6.64 6.85
N TYR A 224 7.73 7.16 8.05
CA TYR A 224 6.47 7.72 8.52
C TYR A 224 6.64 9.19 8.82
N SER A 225 5.55 9.95 8.74
CA SER A 225 5.58 11.38 9.05
C SER A 225 4.42 11.87 9.91
N THR A 226 4.69 12.92 10.68
CA THR A 226 3.69 13.94 11.02
C THR A 226 3.88 15.10 10.03
N PRO A 227 3.04 16.14 10.04
CA PRO A 227 3.28 17.37 9.29
C PRO A 227 4.67 17.97 9.47
N CYS A 228 5.34 17.77 10.62
CA CYS A 228 6.60 18.47 10.97
C CYS A 228 7.73 17.55 11.47
N ALA A 229 7.56 16.23 11.43
CA ALA A 229 8.56 15.28 11.91
C ALA A 229 8.48 13.95 11.14
N PHE A 230 9.52 13.14 11.27
CA PHE A 230 9.61 11.81 10.67
C PHE A 230 9.97 10.75 11.71
N ALA A 231 9.56 9.52 11.42
CA ALA A 231 9.99 8.30 12.08
C ALA A 231 10.35 7.25 11.03
N ALA A 232 11.57 6.73 11.07
CA ALA A 232 12.03 5.63 10.22
C ALA A 232 11.91 4.31 10.99
N LEU A 233 11.16 3.36 10.44
CA LEU A 233 11.13 1.99 10.93
C LEU A 233 12.24 1.19 10.23
N LYS A 234 13.02 0.48 11.02
CA LYS A 234 14.10 -0.38 10.55
C LYS A 234 13.64 -1.84 10.44
N SER A 235 14.34 -2.62 9.62
CA SER A 235 14.05 -4.03 9.39
C SER A 235 14.18 -4.91 10.65
N ASP A 236 14.91 -4.45 11.66
CA ASP A 236 15.00 -5.09 12.99
C ASP A 236 13.86 -4.70 13.95
N GLY A 237 12.92 -3.88 13.48
CA GLY A 237 11.78 -3.37 14.25
C GLY A 237 12.14 -2.22 15.20
N SER A 238 13.32 -1.61 15.07
CA SER A 238 13.69 -0.40 15.80
C SER A 238 13.25 0.88 15.07
N VAL A 239 13.09 1.99 15.81
CA VAL A 239 12.62 3.28 15.26
C VAL A 239 13.60 4.41 15.51
N VAL A 240 13.84 5.23 14.49
CA VAL A 240 14.66 6.45 14.55
C VAL A 240 13.77 7.65 14.22
N THR A 241 13.76 8.70 15.05
CA THR A 241 12.91 9.89 14.83
C THR A 241 13.74 11.17 14.66
N TRP A 242 13.22 12.13 13.90
CA TRP A 242 13.81 13.46 13.73
C TRP A 242 12.77 14.50 13.28
N GLY A 243 13.13 15.79 13.27
CA GLY A 243 12.24 16.93 12.97
C GLY A 243 11.84 17.70 14.23
N ASP A 244 10.67 18.35 14.22
CA ASP A 244 10.21 19.14 15.37
C ASP A 244 9.99 18.25 16.61
N SER A 245 10.76 18.50 17.68
CA SER A 245 10.74 17.70 18.90
C SER A 245 9.37 17.70 19.59
N SER A 246 8.64 18.80 19.52
CA SER A 246 7.31 18.94 20.11
C SER A 246 6.21 18.25 19.29
N LYS A 247 6.50 17.87 18.04
CA LYS A 247 5.57 17.26 17.08
C LYS A 247 5.95 15.83 16.67
N GLY A 248 6.76 15.15 17.51
CA GLY A 248 7.10 13.74 17.33
C GLY A 248 8.54 13.45 16.91
N GLY A 249 9.36 14.48 16.67
CA GLY A 249 10.77 14.33 16.30
C GLY A 249 11.68 13.83 17.44
N ASP A 250 11.23 13.95 18.70
CA ASP A 250 11.95 13.45 19.89
C ASP A 250 11.20 12.27 20.53
N SER A 251 11.81 11.08 20.44
CA SER A 251 11.33 9.85 21.08
C SER A 251 12.17 9.42 22.30
N SER A 252 13.06 10.28 22.81
CA SER A 252 14.03 9.94 23.86
C SER A 252 13.42 9.35 25.14
N ALA A 253 12.19 9.79 25.48
CA ALA A 253 11.45 9.28 26.63
C ALA A 253 11.00 7.81 26.49
N VAL A 254 10.95 7.27 25.26
CA VAL A 254 10.44 5.92 24.96
C VAL A 254 11.42 5.06 24.14
N THR A 255 12.66 5.52 23.92
CA THR A 255 13.67 4.84 23.09
C THR A 255 13.85 3.36 23.41
N ALA A 256 13.86 2.98 24.70
CA ALA A 256 13.99 1.58 25.09
C ALA A 256 12.85 0.71 24.53
N SER A 257 11.62 1.25 24.48
CA SER A 257 10.44 0.53 23.98
C SER A 257 10.39 0.46 22.45
N LEU A 258 11.10 1.35 21.77
CA LEU A 258 11.23 1.46 20.30
C LEU A 258 12.51 0.80 19.75
N SER A 259 13.23 0.03 20.58
CA SER A 259 14.49 -0.61 20.18
C SER A 259 14.31 -1.89 19.37
N SER A 260 13.09 -2.45 19.32
CA SER A 260 12.74 -3.65 18.54
C SER A 260 11.22 -3.90 18.55
N GLY A 261 10.77 -4.72 17.62
CA GLY A 261 9.42 -5.29 17.60
C GLY A 261 8.31 -4.34 17.17
N VAL A 262 8.63 -3.12 16.70
CA VAL A 262 7.66 -2.26 16.03
C VAL A 262 7.36 -2.83 14.65
N SER A 263 6.07 -2.93 14.30
CA SER A 263 5.61 -3.43 13.00
C SER A 263 4.93 -2.35 12.16
N GLN A 264 4.35 -1.31 12.79
CA GLN A 264 3.70 -0.20 12.11
C GLN A 264 3.76 1.06 12.97
N ILE A 265 3.82 2.23 12.35
CA ILE A 265 3.71 3.53 13.02
C ILE A 265 2.50 4.29 12.47
N TYR A 266 1.83 5.01 13.36
CA TYR A 266 0.66 5.85 13.06
C TYR A 266 0.94 7.25 13.58
N SER A 267 0.35 8.26 12.97
CA SER A 267 0.47 9.65 13.41
C SER A 267 -0.87 10.36 13.51
N THR A 268 -1.00 11.22 14.53
CA THR A 268 -1.91 12.36 14.52
C THR A 268 -1.18 13.57 13.94
N ASN A 269 -1.80 14.74 14.02
CA ASN A 269 -1.14 15.96 13.55
C ASN A 269 0.20 16.21 14.28
N TRP A 270 0.39 15.80 15.54
CA TRP A 270 1.58 16.17 16.32
C TRP A 270 2.13 15.05 17.23
N ALA A 271 1.68 13.81 17.06
CA ALA A 271 2.13 12.67 17.86
C ALA A 271 2.19 11.40 17.01
N PHE A 272 2.93 10.42 17.51
CA PHE A 272 3.05 9.10 16.92
C PHE A 272 2.57 8.02 17.89
N ALA A 273 2.10 6.91 17.34
CA ALA A 273 1.83 5.65 18.03
C ALA A 273 2.47 4.50 17.23
N ALA A 274 3.36 3.73 17.85
CA ALA A 274 3.94 2.53 17.27
C ALA A 274 3.17 1.31 17.75
N LEU A 275 2.64 0.53 16.80
CA LEU A 275 2.10 -0.82 17.05
C LEU A 275 3.24 -1.83 16.97
N LYS A 276 3.32 -2.68 17.98
CA LYS A 276 4.30 -3.75 18.06
C LYS A 276 3.72 -5.09 17.61
N SER A 277 4.59 -6.01 17.21
CA SER A 277 4.20 -7.35 16.75
C SER A 277 3.49 -8.20 17.82
N ASP A 278 3.65 -7.86 19.10
CA ASP A 278 2.93 -8.48 20.22
C ASP A 278 1.55 -7.85 20.49
N GLY A 279 1.14 -6.87 19.67
CA GLY A 279 -0.11 -6.14 19.82
C GLY A 279 -0.10 -5.07 20.91
N SER A 280 1.07 -4.71 21.45
CA SER A 280 1.23 -3.57 22.36
C SER A 280 1.47 -2.25 21.61
N VAL A 281 1.20 -1.11 22.26
CA VAL A 281 1.33 0.23 21.66
C VAL A 281 2.24 1.15 22.48
N VAL A 282 3.15 1.84 21.80
CA VAL A 282 4.04 2.86 22.38
C VAL A 282 3.74 4.21 21.75
N THR A 283 3.57 5.28 22.53
CA THR A 283 3.21 6.61 22.00
C THR A 283 4.25 7.67 22.39
N TRP A 284 4.46 8.67 21.53
CA TRP A 284 5.30 9.84 21.81
C TRP A 284 4.87 11.08 21.02
N GLY A 285 5.49 12.23 21.30
CA GLY A 285 5.12 13.53 20.72
C GLY A 285 4.19 14.33 21.63
N ASN A 286 3.36 15.21 21.05
CA ASN A 286 2.54 16.13 21.83
C ASN A 286 1.47 15.39 22.65
N SER A 287 1.46 15.57 23.96
CA SER A 287 0.54 14.88 24.87
C SER A 287 -0.94 15.14 24.57
N SER A 288 -1.28 16.37 24.19
CA SER A 288 -2.66 16.76 23.86
C SER A 288 -3.12 16.23 22.50
N TYR A 289 -2.23 15.63 21.71
CA TYR A 289 -2.51 15.06 20.40
C TYR A 289 -2.33 13.52 20.39
N GLY A 290 -2.29 12.89 21.56
CA GLY A 290 -2.18 11.44 21.68
C GLY A 290 -0.78 10.91 21.97
N GLY A 291 0.21 11.79 22.17
CA GLY A 291 1.57 11.38 22.58
C GLY A 291 1.67 10.82 23.99
N ASN A 292 0.60 10.92 24.79
CA ASN A 292 0.48 10.33 26.12
C ASN A 292 -0.73 9.38 26.19
N SER A 293 -0.47 8.08 26.30
CA SER A 293 -1.48 7.02 26.45
C SER A 293 -1.55 6.41 27.85
N SER A 294 -0.88 7.00 28.84
CA SER A 294 -0.74 6.44 30.21
C SER A 294 -2.07 6.13 30.90
N ALA A 295 -3.13 6.89 30.62
CA ALA A 295 -4.48 6.66 31.15
C ALA A 295 -5.11 5.33 30.67
N VAL A 296 -4.66 4.79 29.53
CA VAL A 296 -5.18 3.57 28.91
C VAL A 296 -4.10 2.49 28.71
N ALA A 297 -2.93 2.64 29.34
CA ALA A 297 -1.76 1.80 29.11
C ALA A 297 -2.02 0.29 29.33
N SER A 298 -2.85 -0.07 30.32
CA SER A 298 -3.23 -1.47 30.56
C SER A 298 -4.00 -2.07 29.38
N SER A 299 -4.84 -1.27 28.73
CA SER A 299 -5.68 -1.71 27.60
C SER A 299 -4.89 -1.77 26.28
N LEU A 300 -3.74 -1.11 26.21
CA LEU A 300 -2.81 -1.08 25.08
C LEU A 300 -1.59 -2.00 25.25
N SER A 301 -1.59 -2.87 26.26
CA SER A 301 -0.48 -3.77 26.56
C SER A 301 -0.42 -5.01 25.66
N SER A 302 -1.51 -5.33 24.96
CA SER A 302 -1.60 -6.44 24.01
C SER A 302 -2.91 -6.40 23.21
N GLY A 303 -2.96 -7.17 22.14
CA GLY A 303 -4.19 -7.48 21.40
C GLY A 303 -4.72 -6.36 20.50
N VAL A 304 -4.01 -5.23 20.37
CA VAL A 304 -4.28 -4.22 19.35
C VAL A 304 -3.89 -4.79 17.98
N SER A 305 -4.80 -4.71 17.02
CA SER A 305 -4.56 -5.13 15.63
C SER A 305 -4.37 -3.95 14.70
N GLN A 306 -5.00 -2.81 14.99
CA GLN A 306 -4.95 -1.62 14.15
C GLN A 306 -5.13 -0.35 14.97
N ILE A 307 -4.49 0.75 14.53
CA ILE A 307 -4.68 2.08 15.11
C ILE A 307 -5.25 3.02 14.04
N TYR A 308 -6.17 3.87 14.46
CA TYR A 308 -6.80 4.89 13.63
C TYR A 308 -6.57 6.25 14.27
N SER A 309 -6.25 7.23 13.44
CA SER A 309 -5.94 8.60 13.90
C SER A 309 -7.02 9.57 13.47
N ALA A 310 -7.48 10.44 14.37
CA ALA A 310 -8.10 11.72 14.03
C ALA A 310 -7.02 12.82 14.02
N TYR A 311 -7.42 14.11 14.00
CA TYR A 311 -6.45 15.21 14.01
C TYR A 311 -5.59 15.24 15.29
N SER A 312 -6.19 14.93 16.44
CA SER A 312 -5.53 15.04 17.76
C SER A 312 -5.87 13.89 18.72
N ALA A 313 -6.42 12.80 18.20
CA ALA A 313 -6.80 11.63 18.99
C ALA A 313 -6.54 10.33 18.21
N PHE A 314 -6.41 9.22 18.93
CA PHE A 314 -6.28 7.89 18.37
C PHE A 314 -7.40 6.97 18.87
N ALA A 315 -7.73 5.97 18.08
CA ALA A 315 -8.57 4.84 18.42
C ALA A 315 -7.85 3.54 18.01
N ALA A 316 -7.58 2.64 18.97
CA ALA A 316 -7.03 1.32 18.72
C ALA A 316 -8.17 0.31 18.62
N LEU A 317 -8.23 -0.42 17.50
CA LEU A 317 -9.06 -1.60 17.33
C LEU A 317 -8.29 -2.82 17.82
N LYS A 318 -8.93 -3.61 18.68
CA LYS A 318 -8.39 -4.86 19.19
C LYS A 318 -8.92 -6.05 18.40
N SER A 319 -8.17 -7.14 18.44
CA SER A 319 -8.51 -8.43 17.79
C SER A 319 -9.85 -9.04 18.24
N ASP A 320 -10.35 -8.67 19.42
CA ASP A 320 -11.68 -9.06 19.92
C ASP A 320 -12.82 -8.15 19.42
N GLY A 321 -12.51 -7.16 18.57
CA GLY A 321 -13.46 -6.19 18.04
C GLY A 321 -13.82 -5.08 19.02
N SER A 322 -13.10 -4.93 20.14
CA SER A 322 -13.24 -3.79 21.06
C SER A 322 -12.36 -2.60 20.67
N VAL A 323 -12.72 -1.40 21.15
CA VAL A 323 -12.00 -0.16 20.83
C VAL A 323 -11.51 0.56 22.08
N VAL A 324 -10.26 1.04 22.04
CA VAL A 324 -9.64 1.87 23.09
C VAL A 324 -9.25 3.22 22.50
N THR A 325 -9.63 4.33 23.12
CA THR A 325 -9.35 5.68 22.60
C THR A 325 -8.45 6.49 23.53
N TRP A 326 -7.65 7.40 22.98
CA TRP A 326 -6.85 8.36 23.75
C TRP A 326 -6.51 9.62 22.94
N GLY A 327 -5.94 10.64 23.60
CA GLY A 327 -5.63 11.94 23.02
C GLY A 327 -6.64 13.02 23.42
N TYR A 328 -6.84 14.03 22.57
CA TYR A 328 -7.76 15.12 22.89
C TYR A 328 -9.20 14.62 23.02
N SER A 329 -9.81 14.79 24.19
CA SER A 329 -11.17 14.31 24.47
C SER A 329 -12.21 14.88 23.49
N GLY A 330 -12.10 16.17 23.16
CA GLY A 330 -12.98 16.83 22.21
C GLY A 330 -12.81 16.37 20.75
N ALA A 331 -11.76 15.63 20.40
CA ALA A 331 -11.58 15.02 19.08
C ALA A 331 -11.87 13.51 19.08
N GLY A 332 -12.54 13.00 20.11
CA GLY A 332 -12.88 11.59 20.24
C GLY A 332 -11.84 10.74 20.97
N GLY A 333 -10.88 11.37 21.67
CA GLY A 333 -10.00 10.68 22.61
C GLY A 333 -10.74 10.11 23.83
N ASP A 334 -11.95 10.60 24.10
CA ASP A 334 -12.87 10.07 25.11
C ASP A 334 -14.09 9.42 24.41
N SER A 335 -14.25 8.12 24.62
CA SER A 335 -15.36 7.30 24.11
C SER A 335 -16.28 6.76 25.22
N SER A 336 -16.14 7.27 26.46
CA SER A 336 -16.87 6.77 27.64
C SER A 336 -18.40 6.77 27.47
N ALA A 337 -18.94 7.73 26.70
CA ALA A 337 -20.37 7.83 26.41
C ALA A 337 -20.92 6.66 25.55
N VAL A 338 -20.05 5.98 24.79
CA VAL A 338 -20.42 4.90 23.85
C VAL A 338 -19.65 3.60 24.09
N VAL A 339 -18.91 3.50 25.20
CA VAL A 339 -18.00 2.37 25.49
C VAL A 339 -18.68 1.00 25.43
N ALA A 340 -19.94 0.90 25.86
CA ALA A 340 -20.72 -0.34 25.79
C ALA A 340 -20.90 -0.82 24.34
N SER A 341 -21.15 0.11 23.41
CA SER A 341 -21.32 -0.17 21.98
C SER A 341 -20.01 -0.46 21.26
N LEU A 342 -18.86 -0.11 21.87
CA LEU A 342 -17.51 -0.33 21.36
C LEU A 342 -16.79 -1.51 22.03
N SER A 343 -17.51 -2.31 22.82
CA SER A 343 -16.93 -3.43 23.58
C SER A 343 -16.69 -4.69 22.73
N SER A 344 -17.28 -4.78 21.54
CA SER A 344 -17.10 -5.89 20.59
C SER A 344 -17.72 -5.57 19.22
N GLY A 345 -17.35 -6.36 18.21
CA GLY A 345 -17.99 -6.37 16.90
C GLY A 345 -17.65 -5.17 16.00
N VAL A 346 -16.72 -4.30 16.40
CA VAL A 346 -16.16 -3.28 15.50
C VAL A 346 -15.22 -3.95 14.50
N SER A 347 -15.41 -3.69 13.22
CA SER A 347 -14.55 -4.19 12.13
C SER A 347 -13.64 -3.10 11.58
N GLN A 348 -14.10 -1.85 11.56
CA GLN A 348 -13.37 -0.72 10.99
C GLN A 348 -13.70 0.58 11.73
N ILE A 349 -12.74 1.51 11.78
CA ILE A 349 -12.94 2.86 12.33
C ILE A 349 -12.59 3.91 11.27
N TYR A 350 -13.36 4.98 11.26
CA TYR A 350 -13.19 6.14 10.41
C TYR A 350 -13.14 7.40 11.26
N SER A 351 -12.55 8.46 10.73
CA SER A 351 -12.33 9.70 11.46
C SER A 351 -12.57 10.92 10.58
N THR A 352 -13.12 11.98 11.18
CA THR A 352 -12.98 13.36 10.69
C THR A 352 -11.86 14.04 11.46
N LYS A 353 -11.72 15.38 11.39
CA LYS A 353 -10.76 16.08 12.26
C LYS A 353 -11.08 15.96 13.74
N GLY A 354 -12.36 15.86 14.11
CA GLY A 354 -12.82 15.98 15.49
C GLY A 354 -13.73 14.85 15.99
N ALA A 355 -13.99 13.82 15.19
CA ALA A 355 -14.88 12.73 15.54
C ALA A 355 -14.44 11.41 14.93
N PHE A 356 -15.01 10.32 15.44
CA PHE A 356 -14.86 8.97 14.91
C PHE A 356 -16.22 8.33 14.63
N ALA A 357 -16.21 7.39 13.70
CA ALA A 357 -17.30 6.48 13.40
C ALA A 357 -16.76 5.05 13.33
N ALA A 358 -17.29 4.13 14.14
CA ALA A 358 -16.98 2.70 14.09
C ALA A 358 -18.04 1.98 13.26
N LEU A 359 -17.60 1.28 12.22
CA LEU A 359 -18.41 0.32 11.49
C LEU A 359 -18.31 -1.04 12.17
N LYS A 360 -19.46 -1.64 12.44
CA LYS A 360 -19.56 -2.97 13.05
C LYS A 360 -19.79 -4.04 11.99
N SER A 361 -19.48 -5.29 12.33
CA SER A 361 -19.65 -6.45 11.46
C SER A 361 -21.10 -6.73 11.07
N ASP A 362 -22.07 -6.23 11.83
CA ASP A 362 -23.50 -6.28 11.51
C ASP A 362 -23.96 -5.15 10.55
N GLY A 363 -23.03 -4.32 10.09
CA GLY A 363 -23.29 -3.17 9.22
C GLY A 363 -23.91 -1.96 9.95
N SER A 364 -23.92 -1.95 11.28
CA SER A 364 -24.32 -0.78 12.09
C SER A 364 -23.14 0.17 12.36
N VAL A 365 -23.44 1.44 12.65
CA VAL A 365 -22.42 2.47 12.91
C VAL A 365 -22.60 3.10 14.29
N VAL A 366 -21.50 3.27 15.01
CA VAL A 366 -21.42 3.99 16.29
C VAL A 366 -20.53 5.21 16.14
N THR A 367 -20.98 6.40 16.52
CA THR A 367 -20.20 7.65 16.40
C THR A 367 -19.88 8.25 17.76
N TRP A 368 -18.74 8.94 17.86
CA TRP A 368 -18.35 9.71 19.05
C TRP A 368 -17.38 10.84 18.72
N GLY A 369 -17.15 11.74 19.68
CA GLY A 369 -16.32 12.94 19.52
C GLY A 369 -17.17 14.21 19.36
N ASN A 370 -16.63 15.23 18.70
CA ASN A 370 -17.31 16.52 18.55
C ASN A 370 -18.52 16.41 17.62
N SER A 371 -19.70 16.86 18.08
CA SER A 371 -20.93 16.84 17.30
C SER A 371 -20.86 17.68 16.02
N SER A 372 -20.20 18.85 16.05
CA SER A 372 -19.96 19.69 14.86
C SER A 372 -19.02 19.05 13.84
N TYR A 373 -18.37 17.93 14.18
CA TYR A 373 -17.48 17.18 13.29
C TYR A 373 -18.04 15.78 12.95
N GLY A 374 -19.33 15.53 13.23
CA GLY A 374 -19.99 14.25 12.93
C GLY A 374 -19.95 13.23 14.08
N GLY A 375 -19.58 13.64 15.29
CA GLY A 375 -19.64 12.77 16.48
C GLY A 375 -21.06 12.42 16.93
N ASP A 376 -22.07 13.20 16.49
CA ASP A 376 -23.48 12.94 16.70
C ASP A 376 -24.16 12.53 15.38
N SER A 377 -24.67 11.30 15.34
CA SER A 377 -25.40 10.72 14.20
C SER A 377 -26.88 10.44 14.53
N SER A 378 -27.39 10.97 15.66
CA SER A 378 -28.75 10.69 16.15
C SER A 378 -29.85 11.00 15.13
N ALA A 379 -29.68 12.05 14.31
CA ALA A 379 -30.61 12.43 13.26
C ALA A 379 -30.77 11.37 12.14
N VAL A 380 -29.78 10.51 11.96
CA VAL A 380 -29.75 9.45 10.92
C VAL A 380 -29.61 8.04 11.50
N ALA A 381 -29.77 7.87 12.81
CA ALA A 381 -29.49 6.62 13.52
C ALA A 381 -30.25 5.41 12.96
N SER A 382 -31.51 5.59 12.52
CA SER A 382 -32.29 4.51 11.90
C SER A 382 -31.66 4.01 10.60
N SER A 383 -31.07 4.90 9.82
CA SER A 383 -30.42 4.59 8.53
C SER A 383 -29.04 3.97 8.69
N LEU A 384 -28.42 4.13 9.87
CA LEU A 384 -27.12 3.58 10.24
C LEU A 384 -27.21 2.33 11.13
N SER A 385 -28.42 1.77 11.30
CA SER A 385 -28.64 0.60 12.16
C SER A 385 -28.23 -0.73 11.52
N SER A 386 -28.05 -0.76 10.19
CA SER A 386 -27.61 -1.94 9.43
C SER A 386 -27.28 -1.57 7.98
N GLY A 387 -26.58 -2.47 7.29
CA GLY A 387 -26.36 -2.41 5.83
C GLY A 387 -25.35 -1.37 5.37
N VAL A 388 -24.61 -0.71 6.27
CA VAL A 388 -23.45 0.11 5.91
C VAL A 388 -22.30 -0.83 5.55
N SER A 389 -21.69 -0.62 4.39
CA SER A 389 -20.51 -1.37 3.93
C SER A 389 -19.22 -0.56 4.05
N GLN A 390 -19.32 0.78 3.98
CA GLN A 390 -18.16 1.66 4.02
C GLN A 390 -18.54 3.06 4.50
N ILE A 391 -17.62 3.75 5.17
CA ILE A 391 -17.75 5.17 5.53
C ILE A 391 -16.63 5.97 4.86
N TYR A 392 -16.95 7.21 4.50
CA TYR A 392 -16.03 8.20 3.92
C TYR A 392 -16.14 9.50 4.72
N SER A 393 -15.06 10.25 4.82
CA SER A 393 -15.03 11.47 5.63
C SER A 393 -14.63 12.70 4.82
N ALA A 394 -15.28 13.82 5.13
CA ALA A 394 -14.79 15.18 4.91
C ALA A 394 -14.25 15.76 6.25
N HIS A 395 -13.90 17.07 6.33
CA HIS A 395 -13.18 17.59 7.51
C HIS A 395 -14.01 17.45 8.79
N SER A 396 -15.33 17.57 8.63
CA SER A 396 -16.32 17.68 9.71
C SER A 396 -17.62 16.93 9.39
N ALA A 397 -17.62 16.07 8.37
CA ALA A 397 -18.80 15.33 7.92
C ALA A 397 -18.43 13.93 7.46
N PHE A 398 -19.40 13.03 7.49
CA PHE A 398 -19.28 11.65 7.03
C PHE A 398 -20.33 11.33 5.97
N ALA A 399 -20.01 10.37 5.10
CA ALA A 399 -20.93 9.73 4.18
C ALA A 399 -20.78 8.20 4.30
N ALA A 400 -21.84 7.51 4.68
CA ALA A 400 -21.91 6.05 4.71
C ALA A 400 -22.48 5.53 3.39
N LEU A 401 -21.72 4.65 2.72
CA LEU A 401 -22.18 3.85 1.60
C LEU A 401 -22.78 2.56 2.14
N LYS A 402 -23.99 2.25 1.69
CA LYS A 402 -24.71 1.03 2.02
C LYS A 402 -24.54 -0.04 0.96
N SER A 403 -24.78 -1.31 1.33
CA SER A 403 -24.67 -2.46 0.42
C SER A 403 -25.65 -2.42 -0.75
N ASP A 404 -26.76 -1.69 -0.63
CA ASP A 404 -27.71 -1.43 -1.72
C ASP A 404 -27.27 -0.29 -2.67
N GLY A 405 -26.08 0.27 -2.46
CA GLY A 405 -25.53 1.38 -3.22
C GLY A 405 -26.14 2.74 -2.88
N SER A 406 -26.91 2.86 -1.79
CA SER A 406 -27.41 4.13 -1.29
C SER A 406 -26.42 4.82 -0.33
N VAL A 407 -26.56 6.14 -0.16
CA VAL A 407 -25.67 6.95 0.69
C VAL A 407 -26.44 7.70 1.78
N VAL A 408 -25.91 7.67 3.00
CA VAL A 408 -26.42 8.41 4.17
C VAL A 408 -25.33 9.37 4.66
N THR A 409 -25.65 10.65 4.86
CA THR A 409 -24.67 11.67 5.30
C THR A 409 -25.01 12.25 6.66
N TRP A 410 -24.00 12.66 7.43
CA TRP A 410 -24.18 13.41 8.68
C TRP A 410 -22.95 14.25 9.02
N GLY A 411 -23.07 15.11 10.04
CA GLY A 411 -22.05 16.08 10.45
C GLY A 411 -22.36 17.50 9.96
N ASP A 412 -21.34 18.33 9.79
CA ASP A 412 -21.54 19.74 9.41
C ASP A 412 -22.10 19.86 7.98
N PRO A 413 -23.25 20.54 7.77
CA PRO A 413 -23.87 20.70 6.46
C PRO A 413 -22.95 21.37 5.41
N VAL A 414 -22.13 22.35 5.81
CA VAL A 414 -21.23 23.07 4.90
C VAL A 414 -20.14 22.16 4.36
N PHE A 415 -19.79 21.10 5.12
CA PHE A 415 -18.77 20.12 4.77
C PHE A 415 -19.34 18.89 4.06
N GLY A 416 -20.62 18.92 3.68
CA GLY A 416 -21.30 17.81 3.01
C GLY A 416 -22.04 16.85 3.94
N GLY A 417 -22.29 17.24 5.19
CA GLY A 417 -23.15 16.50 6.11
C GLY A 417 -24.63 16.50 5.68
N ASP A 418 -25.04 17.45 4.85
CA ASP A 418 -26.37 17.52 4.24
C ASP A 418 -26.28 17.19 2.73
N SER A 419 -26.95 16.11 2.33
CA SER A 419 -27.09 15.65 0.94
C SER A 419 -28.53 15.71 0.42
N SER A 420 -29.44 16.40 1.14
CA SER A 420 -30.88 16.47 0.84
C SER A 420 -31.17 16.94 -0.59
N ALA A 421 -30.35 17.84 -1.14
CA ALA A 421 -30.48 18.35 -2.50
C ALA A 421 -30.22 17.29 -3.60
N VAL A 422 -29.53 16.21 -3.28
CA VAL A 422 -29.13 15.16 -4.24
C VAL A 422 -29.55 13.75 -3.82
N THR A 423 -30.36 13.60 -2.77
CA THR A 423 -30.74 12.30 -2.19
C THR A 423 -31.32 11.31 -3.22
N SER A 424 -32.14 11.76 -4.17
CA SER A 424 -32.70 10.88 -5.21
C SER A 424 -31.64 10.27 -6.12
N ARG A 425 -30.53 10.97 -6.35
CA ARG A 425 -29.39 10.50 -7.17
C ARG A 425 -28.47 9.57 -6.39
N LEU A 426 -28.50 9.66 -5.06
CA LEU A 426 -27.74 8.85 -4.10
C LEU A 426 -28.55 7.66 -3.54
N ALA A 427 -29.75 7.39 -4.06
CA ALA A 427 -30.61 6.33 -3.55
C ALA A 427 -30.17 4.91 -3.97
N SER A 428 -29.28 4.77 -4.96
CA SER A 428 -28.72 3.49 -5.42
C SER A 428 -27.55 3.70 -6.38
N GLY A 429 -26.80 2.61 -6.63
CA GLY A 429 -25.81 2.51 -7.70
C GLY A 429 -24.50 3.25 -7.44
N VAL A 430 -24.31 3.84 -6.26
CA VAL A 430 -23.00 4.38 -5.83
C VAL A 430 -22.07 3.21 -5.54
N SER A 431 -20.86 3.23 -6.11
CA SER A 431 -19.81 2.23 -5.87
C SER A 431 -18.68 2.78 -5.01
N GLN A 432 -18.43 4.09 -5.07
CA GLN A 432 -17.33 4.73 -4.37
C GLN A 432 -17.65 6.20 -4.06
N ILE A 433 -17.10 6.73 -2.98
CA ILE A 433 -17.18 8.15 -2.62
C ILE A 433 -15.77 8.72 -2.43
N TYR A 434 -15.60 9.97 -2.82
CA TYR A 434 -14.38 10.75 -2.67
C TYR A 434 -14.72 12.07 -1.99
N SER A 435 -13.74 12.71 -1.37
CA SER A 435 -13.94 13.96 -0.64
C SER A 435 -12.81 14.95 -0.84
N THR A 436 -13.16 16.22 -0.88
CA THR A 436 -12.25 17.33 -0.53
C THR A 436 -12.41 17.63 0.96
N PRO A 437 -11.61 18.55 1.52
CA PRO A 437 -12.17 19.73 2.15
C PRO A 437 -13.49 19.57 2.89
N LEU A 438 -14.47 20.03 2.12
CA LEU A 438 -15.80 20.47 2.51
C LEU A 438 -16.85 19.91 1.53
N ALA A 439 -16.49 18.94 0.67
CA ALA A 439 -17.38 18.41 -0.35
C ALA A 439 -17.11 16.94 -0.63
N PHE A 440 -18.09 16.28 -1.24
CA PHE A 440 -18.02 14.89 -1.64
C PHE A 440 -18.38 14.73 -3.14
N ALA A 441 -17.85 13.66 -3.73
CA ALA A 441 -18.20 13.18 -5.06
C ALA A 441 -18.43 11.66 -4.99
N ALA A 442 -19.65 11.21 -5.30
CA ALA A 442 -20.00 9.80 -5.42
C ALA A 442 -19.84 9.35 -6.87
N LEU A 443 -18.99 8.35 -7.09
CA LEU A 443 -18.88 7.61 -8.35
C LEU A 443 -19.89 6.47 -8.35
N LYS A 444 -20.68 6.38 -9.41
CA LYS A 444 -21.66 5.33 -9.63
C LYS A 444 -21.08 4.22 -10.52
N SER A 445 -21.66 3.03 -10.44
CA SER A 445 -21.29 1.86 -11.23
C SER A 445 -21.41 2.06 -12.75
N ASP A 446 -22.25 2.98 -13.20
CA ASP A 446 -22.37 3.40 -14.61
C ASP A 446 -21.28 4.42 -15.05
N GLY A 447 -20.35 4.75 -14.16
CA GLY A 447 -19.29 5.73 -14.39
C GLY A 447 -19.75 7.19 -14.33
N SER A 448 -20.96 7.47 -13.84
CA SER A 448 -21.45 8.83 -13.59
C SER A 448 -21.09 9.34 -12.19
N VAL A 449 -21.06 10.67 -12.01
CA VAL A 449 -20.67 11.31 -10.74
C VAL A 449 -21.79 12.19 -10.18
N VAL A 450 -21.99 12.14 -8.85
CA VAL A 450 -22.90 13.00 -8.09
C VAL A 450 -22.11 13.75 -7.03
N THR A 451 -22.20 15.08 -6.98
CA THR A 451 -21.44 15.92 -6.04
C THR A 451 -22.36 16.64 -5.05
N TRP A 452 -21.86 16.91 -3.84
CA TRP A 452 -22.54 17.74 -2.83
C TRP A 452 -21.54 18.34 -1.83
N GLY A 453 -22.01 19.25 -0.97
CA GLY A 453 -21.20 20.02 -0.03
C GLY A 453 -20.87 21.42 -0.55
N SER A 454 -19.76 22.00 -0.12
CA SER A 454 -19.38 23.37 -0.49
C SER A 454 -19.15 23.52 -2.00
N ASN A 455 -19.87 24.45 -2.63
CA ASN A 455 -19.80 24.73 -4.08
C ASN A 455 -18.36 25.02 -4.53
N ASP A 456 -17.66 25.90 -3.83
CA ASP A 456 -16.28 26.31 -4.15
C ASP A 456 -15.22 25.24 -3.82
N ARG A 457 -15.63 24.06 -3.35
CA ARG A 457 -14.76 22.91 -3.04
C ARG A 457 -15.14 21.65 -3.82
N GLY A 458 -15.87 21.83 -4.92
CA GLY A 458 -16.28 20.75 -5.81
C GLY A 458 -17.65 20.14 -5.50
N GLY A 459 -18.41 20.74 -4.57
CA GLY A 459 -19.81 20.36 -4.33
C GLY A 459 -20.72 20.69 -5.52
N ASP A 460 -20.37 21.71 -6.31
CA ASP A 460 -21.03 22.05 -7.57
C ASP A 460 -20.20 21.57 -8.78
N SER A 461 -20.77 20.65 -9.55
CA SER A 461 -20.22 20.11 -10.80
C SER A 461 -21.05 20.50 -12.04
N SER A 462 -21.98 21.45 -11.90
CA SER A 462 -22.93 21.82 -12.95
C SER A 462 -22.25 22.18 -14.28
N ALA A 463 -21.12 22.88 -14.23
CA ALA A 463 -20.33 23.28 -15.39
C ALA A 463 -19.73 22.11 -16.20
N VAL A 464 -19.55 20.94 -15.60
CA VAL A 464 -18.92 19.76 -16.23
C VAL A 464 -19.83 18.52 -16.23
N THR A 465 -21.12 18.68 -15.91
CA THR A 465 -22.09 17.58 -15.76
C THR A 465 -22.09 16.61 -16.94
N ALA A 466 -22.04 17.13 -18.18
CA ALA A 466 -22.03 16.29 -19.39
C ALA A 466 -20.78 15.42 -19.50
N SER A 467 -19.63 15.88 -19.00
CA SER A 467 -18.39 15.13 -19.00
C SER A 467 -18.32 14.06 -17.90
N LEU A 468 -19.14 14.24 -16.85
CA LEU A 468 -19.25 13.37 -15.68
C LEU A 468 -20.47 12.42 -15.72
N SER A 469 -21.16 12.32 -16.86
CA SER A 469 -22.35 11.46 -16.98
C SER A 469 -22.03 9.98 -17.22
N SER A 470 -20.78 9.63 -17.53
CA SER A 470 -20.34 8.25 -17.79
C SER A 470 -18.81 8.17 -17.96
N GLY A 471 -18.26 6.96 -17.77
CA GLY A 471 -16.88 6.64 -18.14
C GLY A 471 -15.81 7.15 -17.17
N VAL A 472 -16.19 7.72 -16.02
CA VAL A 472 -15.26 8.01 -14.92
C VAL A 472 -14.87 6.68 -14.27
N SER A 473 -13.57 6.44 -14.11
CA SER A 473 -13.02 5.25 -13.43
C SER A 473 -12.48 5.57 -12.05
N GLN A 474 -11.97 6.79 -11.84
CA GLN A 474 -11.37 7.20 -10.56
C GLN A 474 -11.50 8.72 -10.37
N ILE A 475 -11.59 9.16 -9.11
CA ILE A 475 -11.59 10.57 -8.74
C ILE A 475 -10.44 10.85 -7.77
N TYR A 476 -9.83 12.02 -7.90
CA TYR A 476 -8.74 12.51 -7.07
C TYR A 476 -9.11 13.90 -6.56
N SER A 477 -8.51 14.31 -5.45
CA SER A 477 -8.92 15.51 -4.72
C SER A 477 -7.73 16.29 -4.17
N THR A 478 -7.76 17.61 -4.35
CA THR A 478 -6.96 18.57 -3.59
C THR A 478 -7.78 19.12 -2.42
N ASN A 479 -7.29 20.18 -1.78
CA ASN A 479 -8.07 20.91 -0.79
C ASN A 479 -9.26 21.69 -1.39
N TRP A 480 -9.26 21.92 -2.71
CA TRP A 480 -10.19 22.85 -3.35
C TRP A 480 -10.94 22.26 -4.55
N ALA A 481 -10.42 21.19 -5.14
CA ALA A 481 -10.88 20.69 -6.42
C ALA A 481 -10.87 19.17 -6.47
N PHE A 482 -11.60 18.65 -7.45
CA PHE A 482 -11.54 17.25 -7.87
C PHE A 482 -11.01 17.15 -9.31
N ALA A 483 -10.41 16.01 -9.60
CA ALA A 483 -10.07 15.56 -10.95
C ALA A 483 -10.58 14.14 -11.16
N ALA A 484 -11.41 13.92 -12.17
CA ALA A 484 -11.89 12.59 -12.57
C ALA A 484 -11.03 12.07 -13.73
N LEU A 485 -10.42 10.90 -13.53
CA LEU A 485 -9.82 10.12 -14.59
C LEU A 485 -10.90 9.25 -15.24
N LYS A 486 -10.95 9.27 -16.56
CA LYS A 486 -11.87 8.46 -17.36
C LYS A 486 -11.17 7.24 -17.92
N SER A 487 -11.95 6.21 -18.27
CA SER A 487 -11.44 4.95 -18.83
C SER A 487 -10.71 5.11 -20.17
N ASP A 488 -10.97 6.20 -20.90
CA ASP A 488 -10.26 6.58 -22.13
C ASP A 488 -8.92 7.32 -21.87
N GLY A 489 -8.54 7.49 -20.59
CA GLY A 489 -7.33 8.20 -20.18
C GLY A 489 -7.44 9.72 -20.25
N SER A 490 -8.64 10.27 -20.42
CA SER A 490 -8.90 11.71 -20.33
C SER A 490 -9.21 12.15 -18.90
N VAL A 491 -8.98 13.44 -18.59
CA VAL A 491 -9.22 14.01 -17.25
C VAL A 491 -10.24 15.16 -17.30
N VAL A 492 -11.17 15.16 -16.36
CA VAL A 492 -12.17 16.23 -16.15
C VAL A 492 -11.95 16.82 -14.77
N THR A 493 -11.76 18.12 -14.66
CA THR A 493 -11.56 18.80 -13.37
C THR A 493 -12.73 19.72 -13.01
N TRP A 494 -13.01 19.85 -11.72
CA TRP A 494 -14.01 20.79 -11.19
C TRP A 494 -13.70 21.17 -9.74
N GLY A 495 -14.44 22.15 -9.22
CA GLY A 495 -14.14 22.77 -7.94
C GLY A 495 -13.12 23.86 -8.12
N ASP A 496 -13.61 25.08 -8.28
CA ASP A 496 -12.85 26.32 -8.11
C ASP A 496 -13.88 27.46 -8.08
N GLY A 497 -13.84 28.27 -7.02
CA GLY A 497 -14.77 29.37 -6.86
C GLY A 497 -14.40 30.51 -7.81
N SER A 498 -15.13 30.63 -8.92
CA SER A 498 -15.05 31.78 -9.84
C SER A 498 -15.19 33.16 -9.15
N GLY A 499 -15.64 33.20 -7.89
CA GLY A 499 -15.82 34.41 -7.10
C GLY A 499 -14.57 35.00 -6.43
N SER A 500 -13.43 34.30 -6.39
CA SER A 500 -12.22 34.82 -5.71
C SER A 500 -11.18 35.47 -6.63
N GLY A 501 -11.34 35.36 -7.96
CA GLY A 501 -10.37 35.87 -8.94
C GLY A 501 -9.00 35.17 -8.90
N ILE A 502 -8.88 34.06 -8.17
CA ILE A 502 -7.68 33.24 -8.03
C ILE A 502 -8.05 31.83 -8.47
N SER A 503 -7.51 31.35 -9.59
CA SER A 503 -7.60 29.95 -10.03
C SER A 503 -6.67 29.12 -9.13
N ARG A 504 -7.22 28.29 -8.24
CA ARG A 504 -6.44 27.63 -7.16
C ARG A 504 -5.94 26.24 -7.52
N SER A 505 -6.80 25.34 -8.00
CA SER A 505 -6.35 23.97 -8.30
C SER A 505 -7.24 23.18 -9.27
N GLY A 506 -8.48 23.63 -9.51
CA GLY A 506 -9.40 22.96 -10.42
C GLY A 506 -9.28 23.42 -11.87
N ASP A 507 -8.69 24.58 -12.13
CA ASP A 507 -8.50 25.10 -13.48
C ASP A 507 -7.37 24.35 -14.21
N SER A 508 -7.77 23.47 -15.13
CA SER A 508 -6.87 22.72 -16.01
C SER A 508 -6.86 23.26 -17.45
N SER A 509 -7.47 24.43 -17.70
CA SER A 509 -7.67 24.96 -19.06
C SER A 509 -6.35 25.15 -19.82
N ALA A 510 -5.28 25.55 -19.14
CA ALA A 510 -3.95 25.71 -19.72
C ALA A 510 -3.32 24.39 -20.21
N VAL A 511 -3.74 23.25 -19.67
CA VAL A 511 -3.19 21.91 -19.97
C VAL A 511 -4.23 20.94 -20.54
N ALA A 512 -5.43 21.42 -20.89
CA ALA A 512 -6.56 20.59 -21.31
C ALA A 512 -6.23 19.67 -22.50
N ALA A 513 -5.44 20.15 -23.46
CA ALA A 513 -5.01 19.33 -24.60
C ALA A 513 -4.15 18.12 -24.15
N SER A 514 -3.25 18.32 -23.18
CA SER A 514 -2.37 17.28 -22.66
C SER A 514 -3.10 16.24 -21.79
N LEU A 515 -4.24 16.63 -21.24
CA LEU A 515 -5.13 15.81 -20.40
C LEU A 515 -6.26 15.12 -21.19
N SER A 516 -6.27 15.22 -22.51
CA SER A 516 -7.32 14.64 -23.36
C SER A 516 -7.22 13.13 -23.56
N SER A 517 -6.07 12.51 -23.24
CA SER A 517 -5.84 11.07 -23.34
C SER A 517 -4.50 10.66 -22.71
N GLY A 518 -4.36 9.35 -22.44
CA GLY A 518 -3.10 8.72 -22.06
C GLY A 518 -2.66 8.98 -20.62
N VAL A 519 -3.50 9.59 -19.79
CA VAL A 519 -3.27 9.66 -18.33
C VAL A 519 -3.57 8.29 -17.72
N SER A 520 -2.62 7.76 -16.94
CA SER A 520 -2.76 6.50 -16.22
C SER A 520 -3.02 6.69 -14.73
N GLN A 521 -2.53 7.79 -14.15
CA GLN A 521 -2.67 8.09 -12.73
C GLN A 521 -2.63 9.59 -12.46
N ILE A 522 -3.35 10.04 -11.43
CA ILE A 522 -3.29 11.42 -10.93
C ILE A 522 -2.78 11.41 -9.49
N TYR A 523 -1.98 12.41 -9.15
CA TYR A 523 -1.42 12.64 -7.83
C TYR A 523 -1.82 14.03 -7.37
N SER A 524 -2.06 14.20 -6.07
CA SER A 524 -2.58 15.45 -5.49
C SER A 524 -1.65 15.97 -4.40
N ALA A 525 -1.27 17.24 -4.51
CA ALA A 525 -0.79 18.08 -3.42
C ALA A 525 -1.97 18.83 -2.78
N SER A 526 -1.73 19.75 -1.84
CA SER A 526 -2.80 20.55 -1.21
C SER A 526 -3.60 21.35 -2.23
N ASP A 527 -2.91 21.95 -3.20
CA ASP A 527 -3.48 22.95 -4.12
C ASP A 527 -3.05 22.70 -5.57
N ALA A 528 -2.56 21.50 -5.89
CA ALA A 528 -2.09 21.16 -7.22
C ALA A 528 -2.24 19.67 -7.54
N PHE A 529 -2.25 19.36 -8.82
CA PHE A 529 -2.28 18.00 -9.33
C PHE A 529 -1.10 17.73 -10.27
N ALA A 530 -0.72 16.46 -10.35
CA ALA A 530 0.19 15.93 -11.36
C ALA A 530 -0.41 14.66 -11.97
N ALA A 531 -0.55 14.62 -13.29
CA ALA A 531 -0.99 13.46 -14.05
C ALA A 531 0.22 12.74 -14.63
N LEU A 532 0.41 11.47 -14.25
CA LEU A 532 1.34 10.57 -14.90
C LEU A 532 0.67 9.94 -16.12
N LYS A 533 1.35 9.98 -17.24
CA LYS A 533 0.91 9.39 -18.49
C LYS A 533 1.54 8.01 -18.70
N SER A 534 0.89 7.18 -19.52
CA SER A 534 1.36 5.83 -19.85
C SER A 534 2.73 5.77 -20.54
N ASP A 535 3.17 6.88 -21.13
CA ASP A 535 4.51 7.03 -21.73
C ASP A 535 5.59 7.48 -20.71
N GLY A 536 5.23 7.61 -19.44
CA GLY A 536 6.11 8.05 -18.36
C GLY A 536 6.35 9.57 -18.33
N SER A 537 5.58 10.37 -19.09
CA SER A 537 5.58 11.83 -18.99
C SER A 537 4.62 12.34 -17.92
N VAL A 538 4.86 13.54 -17.39
CA VAL A 538 4.03 14.16 -16.35
C VAL A 538 3.46 15.51 -16.81
N VAL A 539 2.16 15.70 -16.57
CA VAL A 539 1.45 16.97 -16.79
C VAL A 539 0.99 17.52 -15.45
N THR A 540 1.35 18.75 -15.10
CA THR A 540 0.98 19.37 -13.82
C THR A 540 0.06 20.56 -14.01
N TRP A 541 -0.79 20.83 -13.02
CA TRP A 541 -1.63 22.03 -12.97
C TRP A 541 -2.00 22.41 -11.53
N GLY A 542 -2.53 23.62 -11.35
CA GLY A 542 -2.83 24.23 -10.05
C GLY A 542 -1.95 25.44 -9.74
N ASP A 543 -2.34 26.21 -8.73
CA ASP A 543 -1.81 27.53 -8.42
C ASP A 543 -0.38 27.49 -7.87
N ASN A 544 0.31 28.61 -8.08
CA ASN A 544 1.66 28.94 -7.66
C ASN A 544 1.72 30.13 -6.68
N SER A 545 0.61 30.84 -6.49
CA SER A 545 0.62 32.23 -5.98
C SER A 545 0.22 32.41 -4.53
N TYR A 546 -0.32 31.38 -3.85
CA TYR A 546 -0.57 31.46 -2.41
C TYR A 546 0.72 31.24 -1.60
N SER A 547 0.97 32.16 -0.67
CA SER A 547 2.11 32.14 0.26
C SER A 547 2.03 30.94 1.20
N GLY A 548 2.47 29.76 0.72
CA GLY A 548 2.39 28.50 1.44
C GLY A 548 2.81 27.25 0.66
N GLY A 549 2.77 27.29 -0.69
CA GLY A 549 3.32 26.21 -1.52
C GLY A 549 2.34 25.67 -2.56
N GLY A 550 2.41 26.22 -3.76
CA GLY A 550 1.79 25.65 -4.94
C GLY A 550 2.72 24.65 -5.62
N GLY A 551 2.26 23.42 -5.85
CA GLY A 551 3.02 22.36 -6.53
C GLY A 551 2.80 22.30 -8.04
N GLY A 552 1.98 23.20 -8.60
CA GLY A 552 1.47 23.08 -9.97
C GLY A 552 2.49 23.44 -11.05
N ASP A 553 3.44 24.32 -10.77
CA ASP A 553 4.45 24.73 -11.75
C ASP A 553 5.68 23.82 -11.74
N SER A 554 5.77 23.02 -12.80
CA SER A 554 6.91 22.17 -13.09
C SER A 554 7.78 22.73 -14.23
N SER A 555 7.62 23.99 -14.64
CA SER A 555 8.29 24.55 -15.83
C SER A 555 9.81 24.48 -15.75
N ALA A 556 10.38 24.67 -14.56
CA ALA A 556 11.82 24.56 -14.30
C ALA A 556 12.37 23.13 -14.52
N VAL A 557 11.52 22.11 -14.45
CA VAL A 557 11.90 20.69 -14.56
C VAL A 557 11.17 19.96 -15.71
N ALA A 558 10.49 20.69 -16.60
CA ALA A 558 9.63 20.10 -17.62
C ALA A 558 10.36 19.12 -18.54
N ALA A 559 11.62 19.40 -18.88
CA ALA A 559 12.44 18.49 -19.69
C ALA A 559 12.67 17.14 -18.98
N SER A 560 12.89 17.17 -17.65
CA SER A 560 13.14 15.98 -16.84
C SER A 560 11.89 15.13 -16.59
N LEU A 561 10.71 15.73 -16.74
CA LEU A 561 9.38 15.11 -16.61
C LEU A 561 8.78 14.63 -17.94
N SER A 562 9.54 14.70 -19.04
CA SER A 562 9.05 14.34 -20.38
C SER A 562 8.97 12.83 -20.63
N SER A 563 9.61 12.00 -19.80
CA SER A 563 9.60 10.54 -19.89
C SER A 563 10.24 9.88 -18.67
N GLY A 564 9.99 8.57 -18.51
CA GLY A 564 10.68 7.71 -17.55
C GLY A 564 10.28 7.92 -16.09
N VAL A 565 9.23 8.69 -15.81
CA VAL A 565 8.63 8.75 -14.46
C VAL A 565 7.82 7.48 -14.23
N SER A 566 8.07 6.80 -13.11
CA SER A 566 7.34 5.60 -12.69
C SER A 566 6.38 5.88 -11.54
N GLN A 567 6.68 6.86 -10.70
CA GLN A 567 5.86 7.20 -9.53
C GLN A 567 6.00 8.68 -9.18
N ILE A 568 4.94 9.27 -8.64
CA ILE A 568 4.96 10.63 -8.08
C ILE A 568 4.60 10.58 -6.59
N TYR A 569 5.36 11.34 -5.82
CA TYR A 569 5.19 11.56 -4.40
C TYR A 569 4.88 13.03 -4.16
N SER A 570 4.27 13.36 -3.03
CA SER A 570 3.86 14.74 -2.74
C SER A 570 3.92 15.02 -1.24
N THR A 571 4.36 16.22 -0.89
CA THR A 571 4.11 16.85 0.42
C THR A 571 2.82 17.65 0.36
N TYR A 572 2.55 18.48 1.37
CA TYR A 572 1.48 19.47 1.27
C TYR A 572 1.71 20.42 0.07
N GLY A 573 2.91 20.98 -0.08
CA GLY A 573 3.18 22.04 -1.08
C GLY A 573 4.08 21.69 -2.27
N ALA A 574 4.58 20.46 -2.39
CA ALA A 574 5.56 20.07 -3.40
C ALA A 574 5.37 18.63 -3.90
N PHE A 575 6.03 18.30 -5.00
CA PHE A 575 6.05 16.97 -5.61
C PHE A 575 7.48 16.47 -5.82
N ALA A 576 7.60 15.14 -5.90
CA ALA A 576 8.81 14.42 -6.26
C ALA A 576 8.45 13.27 -7.21
N ALA A 577 8.99 13.26 -8.42
CA ALA A 577 8.85 12.18 -9.38
C ALA A 577 10.05 11.21 -9.24
N LEU A 578 9.76 9.96 -8.92
CA LEU A 578 10.72 8.86 -9.03
C LEU A 578 10.72 8.36 -10.46
N LYS A 579 11.91 8.28 -11.04
CA LYS A 579 12.14 7.76 -12.37
C LYS A 579 12.52 6.29 -12.33
N SER A 580 12.33 5.59 -13.45
CA SER A 580 12.64 4.17 -13.60
C SER A 580 14.11 3.82 -13.40
N ASP A 581 15.01 4.81 -13.47
CA ASP A 581 16.44 4.66 -13.20
C ASP A 581 16.81 4.91 -11.71
N GLY A 582 15.81 5.11 -10.84
CA GLY A 582 15.99 5.40 -9.42
C GLY A 582 16.36 6.85 -9.11
N SER A 583 16.40 7.74 -10.12
CA SER A 583 16.61 9.18 -9.91
C SER A 583 15.32 9.90 -9.50
N VAL A 584 15.44 11.00 -8.77
CA VAL A 584 14.30 11.81 -8.31
C VAL A 584 14.36 13.22 -8.88
N VAL A 585 13.23 13.68 -9.41
CA VAL A 585 13.02 15.07 -9.87
C VAL A 585 11.99 15.73 -8.97
N THR A 586 12.33 16.84 -8.33
CA THR A 586 11.42 17.55 -7.42
C THR A 586 10.99 18.90 -7.97
N TRP A 587 9.78 19.34 -7.63
CA TRP A 587 9.27 20.67 -7.98
C TRP A 587 8.19 21.13 -7.01
N GLY A 588 7.72 22.37 -7.17
CA GLY A 588 6.74 23.01 -6.32
C GLY A 588 7.35 23.90 -5.24
N GLY A 589 6.52 24.30 -4.28
CA GLY A 589 6.86 25.27 -3.25
C GLY A 589 7.70 24.69 -2.10
N THR A 590 7.21 24.84 -0.87
CA THR A 590 7.94 24.44 0.33
C THR A 590 8.25 22.93 0.32
N GLY A 591 9.54 22.58 0.44
CA GLY A 591 10.02 21.20 0.37
C GLY A 591 10.39 20.71 -1.04
N GLY A 592 10.07 21.48 -2.10
CA GLY A 592 10.38 21.11 -3.48
C GLY A 592 11.84 21.31 -3.90
N ASP A 593 12.59 22.17 -3.21
CA ASP A 593 14.02 22.39 -3.49
C ASP A 593 14.89 21.28 -2.89
N SER A 594 15.43 20.42 -3.76
CA SER A 594 16.35 19.33 -3.43
C SER A 594 17.79 19.59 -3.87
N SER A 595 18.13 20.82 -4.28
CA SER A 595 19.44 21.16 -4.86
C SER A 595 20.63 20.81 -3.95
N ALA A 596 20.45 20.92 -2.63
CA ALA A 596 21.47 20.56 -1.64
C ALA A 596 21.80 19.05 -1.58
N VAL A 597 20.90 18.19 -2.09
CA VAL A 597 21.03 16.73 -2.05
C VAL A 597 20.93 16.08 -3.44
N ALA A 598 21.00 16.88 -4.51
CA ALA A 598 20.75 16.42 -5.89
C ALA A 598 21.63 15.22 -6.30
N THR A 599 22.88 15.17 -5.86
CA THR A 599 23.78 14.02 -6.14
C THR A 599 23.31 12.73 -5.46
N SER A 600 22.75 12.83 -4.26
CA SER A 600 22.22 11.68 -3.51
C SER A 600 20.90 11.16 -4.08
N LEU A 601 20.20 11.99 -4.86
CA LEU A 601 18.94 11.68 -5.54
C LEU A 601 19.12 11.27 -7.00
N ALA A 602 20.36 11.12 -7.47
CA ALA A 602 20.65 10.79 -8.86
C ALA A 602 20.38 9.31 -9.23
N SER A 603 20.27 8.41 -8.24
CA SER A 603 19.96 6.99 -8.44
C SER A 603 19.68 6.29 -7.10
N GLY A 604 19.11 5.08 -7.17
CA GLY A 604 18.95 4.17 -6.04
C GLY A 604 17.87 4.56 -5.04
N VAL A 605 17.04 5.57 -5.33
CA VAL A 605 15.83 5.84 -4.55
C VAL A 605 14.77 4.83 -4.93
N VAL A 606 14.16 4.20 -3.94
CA VAL A 606 13.15 3.14 -4.12
C VAL A 606 11.78 3.55 -3.56
N GLY A 607 11.76 4.54 -2.67
CA GLY A 607 10.53 5.08 -2.11
C GLY A 607 10.76 6.40 -1.40
N LEU A 608 9.68 7.15 -1.19
CA LEU A 608 9.64 8.30 -0.29
C LEU A 608 8.46 8.09 0.65
N ALA A 609 8.46 8.78 1.79
CA ALA A 609 7.28 8.82 2.67
C ALA A 609 6.03 9.24 1.87
N ASN A 610 5.09 8.32 1.74
CA ASN A 610 3.88 8.41 0.95
C ASN A 610 2.68 7.89 1.74
N ILE A 611 1.74 8.80 1.92
CA ILE A 611 0.53 8.53 2.64
C ILE A 611 -0.41 7.54 1.92
N ALA A 612 -0.29 7.39 0.60
CA ALA A 612 -1.24 6.61 -0.21
C ALA A 612 -0.84 5.13 -0.37
N THR A 613 0.39 4.77 -0.03
CA THR A 613 0.96 3.42 -0.20
C THR A 613 1.57 2.94 1.10
N ASP A 614 1.47 1.63 1.39
CA ASP A 614 2.23 1.01 2.47
C ASP A 614 3.69 0.92 1.96
N ASP A 615 4.49 1.93 2.29
CA ASP A 615 5.84 2.18 1.75
C ASP A 615 6.89 1.15 2.18
N ARG A 616 6.60 -0.12 1.92
CA ARG A 616 7.49 -1.24 2.20
C ARG A 616 8.54 -1.32 1.11
N TYR A 617 9.76 -0.92 1.46
CA TYR A 617 10.91 -1.40 0.70
C TYR A 617 11.19 -2.86 1.10
N SER A 618 11.16 -3.75 0.10
CA SER A 618 11.62 -5.13 0.24
C SER A 618 12.87 -5.29 -0.62
N ASN A 619 14.05 -5.35 -0.01
CA ASN A 619 15.28 -5.72 -0.69
C ASN A 619 15.11 -7.11 -1.33
N SER A 620 15.17 -7.16 -2.65
CA SER A 620 15.14 -8.37 -3.45
C SER A 620 16.49 -9.07 -3.35
N ALA A 621 16.51 -10.40 -3.48
CA ALA A 621 17.77 -11.12 -3.57
C ALA A 621 18.31 -11.02 -5.01
N PRO A 622 19.64 -11.06 -5.21
CA PRO A 622 20.23 -11.15 -6.53
C PRO A 622 19.68 -12.39 -7.26
N THR A 623 19.20 -12.21 -8.48
CA THR A 623 18.52 -13.25 -9.27
C THR A 623 19.46 -14.07 -10.12
N HIS A 624 20.65 -13.53 -10.42
CA HIS A 624 21.62 -14.22 -11.25
C HIS A 624 23.05 -13.81 -10.90
N ILE A 625 24.01 -14.70 -11.17
CA ILE A 625 25.44 -14.41 -11.13
C ILE A 625 26.05 -14.82 -12.47
N ALA A 626 26.79 -13.90 -13.08
CA ALA A 626 27.48 -14.10 -14.35
C ALA A 626 28.99 -13.93 -14.15
N LEU A 627 29.77 -14.70 -14.92
CA LEU A 627 31.22 -14.58 -14.98
C LEU A 627 31.61 -14.08 -16.37
N SER A 628 32.41 -13.03 -16.45
CA SER A 628 32.72 -12.38 -17.74
C SER A 628 33.46 -13.28 -18.73
N HIS A 629 34.21 -14.26 -18.23
CA HIS A 629 34.94 -15.23 -19.04
C HIS A 629 34.94 -16.58 -18.31
N SER A 630 34.62 -17.66 -19.02
CA SER A 630 34.56 -19.02 -18.47
C SER A 630 35.62 -19.96 -19.04
N SER A 631 36.61 -19.42 -19.76
CA SER A 631 37.68 -20.19 -20.39
C SER A 631 39.04 -19.54 -20.14
N VAL A 632 40.05 -20.37 -19.92
CA VAL A 632 41.46 -19.98 -19.86
C VAL A 632 42.22 -20.84 -20.86
N ALA A 633 43.20 -20.26 -21.55
CA ALA A 633 44.05 -21.03 -22.46
C ALA A 633 44.79 -22.14 -21.69
N GLU A 634 44.87 -23.32 -22.29
CA GLU A 634 45.74 -24.38 -21.80
C GLU A 634 47.19 -23.89 -21.71
N ASN A 635 47.98 -24.52 -20.83
CA ASN A 635 49.39 -24.16 -20.59
C ASN A 635 49.63 -22.73 -20.10
N THR A 636 48.59 -22.02 -19.62
CA THR A 636 48.77 -20.71 -19.00
C THR A 636 49.52 -20.84 -17.68
N ALA A 637 50.59 -20.07 -17.51
CA ALA A 637 51.38 -20.06 -16.28
C ALA A 637 50.57 -19.50 -15.10
N THR A 638 50.45 -20.30 -14.04
CA THR A 638 49.78 -19.94 -12.78
C THR A 638 50.77 -19.70 -11.64
N ALA A 639 52.02 -19.34 -11.95
CA ALA A 639 53.05 -19.06 -10.93
C ALA A 639 52.60 -17.96 -9.94
N SER A 640 51.75 -17.05 -10.41
CA SER A 640 50.95 -16.12 -9.61
C SER A 640 49.46 -16.42 -9.78
N ALA A 641 48.61 -15.89 -8.90
CA ALA A 641 47.16 -16.01 -9.06
C ALA A 641 46.73 -15.50 -10.45
N LEU A 642 45.88 -16.27 -11.13
CA LEU A 642 45.47 -16.00 -12.51
C LEU A 642 43.99 -15.68 -12.54
N THR A 643 43.62 -14.48 -12.97
CA THR A 643 42.21 -14.10 -13.13
C THR A 643 41.57 -14.86 -14.27
N ILE A 644 40.44 -15.51 -13.97
CA ILE A 644 39.61 -16.24 -14.92
C ILE A 644 38.60 -15.26 -15.52
N GLY A 645 37.89 -14.54 -14.66
CA GLY A 645 36.90 -13.55 -15.05
C GLY A 645 36.40 -12.77 -13.84
N SER A 646 35.65 -11.71 -14.12
CA SER A 646 34.97 -10.88 -13.13
C SER A 646 33.54 -11.38 -12.94
N LEU A 647 33.13 -11.54 -11.70
CA LEU A 647 31.75 -11.84 -11.30
C LEU A 647 30.91 -10.56 -11.34
N SER A 648 29.70 -10.70 -11.83
CA SER A 648 28.65 -9.68 -11.80
C SER A 648 27.35 -10.34 -11.38
N SER A 649 26.54 -9.67 -10.57
CA SER A 649 25.21 -10.15 -10.21
C SER A 649 24.14 -9.34 -10.93
N THR A 650 23.07 -10.00 -11.35
CA THR A 650 21.83 -9.34 -11.76
C THR A 650 20.95 -9.24 -10.52
N ASP A 651 20.62 -8.02 -10.12
CA ASP A 651 19.76 -7.76 -9.00
C ASP A 651 18.62 -6.83 -9.44
N PRO A 652 17.35 -7.14 -9.10
CA PRO A 652 16.24 -6.22 -9.28
C PRO A 652 16.45 -4.85 -8.59
N ASP A 653 17.25 -4.81 -7.52
CA ASP A 653 17.61 -3.58 -6.81
C ASP A 653 18.81 -2.88 -7.47
N ALA A 654 18.55 -1.71 -8.03
CA ALA A 654 19.55 -0.92 -8.72
C ALA A 654 20.52 -0.24 -7.73
N GLY A 655 21.81 -0.55 -7.84
CA GLY A 655 22.88 0.12 -7.07
C GLY A 655 23.47 -0.72 -5.93
N ASP A 656 23.04 -1.97 -5.79
CA ASP A 656 23.51 -2.87 -4.73
C ASP A 656 24.99 -3.25 -4.85
N THR A 657 25.61 -3.48 -3.69
CA THR A 657 27.00 -3.93 -3.60
C THR A 657 27.06 -5.43 -3.30
N PHE A 658 27.61 -6.20 -4.24
CA PHE A 658 27.68 -7.66 -4.13
C PHE A 658 28.97 -8.14 -3.48
N THR A 659 28.84 -9.07 -2.53
CA THR A 659 29.97 -9.82 -1.96
C THR A 659 29.91 -11.26 -2.41
N TYR A 660 31.02 -11.79 -2.92
CA TYR A 660 31.09 -13.14 -3.45
C TYR A 660 31.88 -14.04 -2.49
N SER A 661 31.45 -15.30 -2.37
CA SER A 661 32.20 -16.33 -1.64
C SER A 661 32.18 -17.64 -2.43
N ILE A 662 33.24 -18.43 -2.29
CA ILE A 662 33.33 -19.77 -2.88
C ILE A 662 32.86 -20.76 -1.81
N VAL A 663 31.72 -21.38 -2.04
CA VAL A 663 31.09 -22.34 -1.13
C VAL A 663 30.88 -23.66 -1.84
N GLY A 664 31.80 -24.61 -1.62
CA GLY A 664 31.71 -25.97 -2.15
C GLY A 664 32.35 -26.18 -3.52
N GLY A 665 32.31 -27.43 -3.99
CA GLY A 665 32.92 -27.90 -5.24
C GLY A 665 34.22 -28.70 -5.00
N ALA A 666 34.41 -29.78 -5.76
CA ALA A 666 35.59 -30.65 -5.65
C ALA A 666 36.92 -29.87 -5.84
N ASP A 667 36.87 -28.82 -6.66
CA ASP A 667 38.03 -28.00 -6.99
C ASP A 667 38.11 -26.68 -6.19
N GLN A 668 37.26 -26.44 -5.19
CA GLN A 668 37.19 -25.15 -4.49
C GLN A 668 38.55 -24.66 -3.98
N ALA A 669 39.43 -25.61 -3.60
CA ALA A 669 40.75 -25.30 -3.07
C ALA A 669 41.67 -24.62 -4.10
N ARG A 670 41.39 -24.79 -5.41
CA ARG A 670 42.16 -24.24 -6.54
C ARG A 670 41.78 -22.80 -6.89
N PHE A 671 40.67 -22.30 -6.35
CA PHE A 671 40.15 -20.97 -6.66
C PHE A 671 40.27 -20.02 -5.48
N GLN A 672 40.39 -18.72 -5.78
CA GLN A 672 40.31 -17.63 -4.81
C GLN A 672 39.53 -16.46 -5.43
N LEU A 673 39.06 -15.56 -4.57
CA LEU A 673 38.46 -14.30 -4.99
C LEU A 673 39.39 -13.14 -4.65
N SER A 674 39.49 -12.18 -5.57
CA SER A 674 40.10 -10.87 -5.35
C SER A 674 39.08 -9.79 -5.71
N GLY A 675 38.35 -9.31 -4.71
CA GLY A 675 37.13 -8.52 -4.92
C GLY A 675 36.11 -9.34 -5.71
N ALA A 676 35.63 -8.81 -6.84
CA ALA A 676 34.72 -9.50 -7.75
C ALA A 676 35.44 -10.44 -8.75
N ASN A 677 36.78 -10.53 -8.74
CA ASN A 677 37.49 -11.38 -9.70
C ASN A 677 37.64 -12.80 -9.17
N LEU A 678 37.15 -13.78 -9.95
CA LEU A 678 37.45 -15.19 -9.75
C LEU A 678 38.83 -15.50 -10.32
N GLN A 679 39.69 -16.11 -9.51
CA GLN A 679 41.06 -16.44 -9.88
C GLN A 679 41.39 -17.89 -9.55
N PHE A 680 42.31 -18.46 -10.32
CA PHE A 680 43.10 -19.60 -9.83
C PHE A 680 44.08 -19.13 -8.77
N LYS A 681 44.30 -19.94 -7.74
CA LYS A 681 45.39 -19.72 -6.79
C LYS A 681 46.74 -19.88 -7.48
N ALA A 682 47.74 -19.14 -7.00
CA ALA A 682 49.11 -19.33 -7.43
C ALA A 682 49.54 -20.81 -7.23
N GLY A 683 50.18 -21.38 -8.23
CA GLY A 683 50.63 -22.77 -8.28
C GLY A 683 49.56 -23.78 -8.72
N THR A 684 48.38 -23.33 -9.16
CA THR A 684 47.34 -24.26 -9.64
C THR A 684 47.75 -24.90 -10.97
N THR A 685 47.95 -26.22 -11.00
CA THR A 685 48.21 -26.95 -12.25
C THR A 685 46.96 -26.92 -13.14
N LEU A 686 47.09 -26.46 -14.39
CA LEU A 686 46.05 -26.54 -15.41
C LEU A 686 46.47 -27.63 -16.40
N ASP A 687 46.08 -28.86 -16.09
CA ASP A 687 46.33 -30.06 -16.89
C ASP A 687 44.97 -30.52 -17.44
N TYR A 688 44.87 -30.56 -18.77
CA TYR A 688 43.84 -31.30 -19.48
C TYR A 688 44.51 -32.11 -20.58
N GLU A 689 45.26 -33.14 -20.18
CA GLU A 689 45.75 -34.18 -21.10
C GLU A 689 45.21 -35.52 -20.58
N THR A 690 44.17 -36.07 -21.24
CA THR A 690 43.75 -37.48 -21.01
C THR A 690 44.67 -38.45 -21.71
#